data_AF-A0AAU4FT83-F1
#
_entry.id   AF-A0AAU4FT83-F1
#
_cell.length_a   1.000
_cell.length_b   1.000
_cell.length_c   1.000
_cell.angle_alpha   90.00
_cell.angle_beta   90.00
_cell.angle_gamma   90.00
#
_symmetry.space_group_name_H-M   'P 1'
#
loop_
_entity.id
_entity.type
_entity.pdbx_description
1 polymer ?
#
loop_
_entity_poly.entity_id
_entity_poly.type
_entity_poly.pdbx_seq_one_letter_code
_entity_poly.pdbx_strand_id
1 'polypeptide(L)'
;MISTAIRLARVGSRSELIAAAFMGLSYPCVMIAALIPNIWFFAAATVATYVSDWFLHQRGSYLINRLAKVRAGLSIRFLLRELLLILLLARLGLAEQRVYYAAVACFLLFYGLQALHGTLTTLIRLRRVMPVVTRNVDLGSVRIPDAPPKRLLSRAAEKMLHLDVFAVIGLLVAAETGTDAFGYIGILATLAFGCIYIASLIPFIRKGRRIPGAPAVLEALDGWLGEYRPTVVLYFSGSRDSAYQANMWLETMADVEGRPLIILRERAIVRQLGPTSVPVVCVPGGVHLMNLDLSTVRVALYAANVGKNIHMLRVPTMKHVFIGHGDSDKLASVNPYSKVYDEVWTAGRAGRDRYALADVGVRDEDIVEVGRPQLAPIESWTGTPKRPVPTVLYAPTWEGWDNNPGNTSLLLAGENIVRRLLKAEQPVRVLYKPHPFTGTRSAEAKAAHARITAMLEKAAADRAAEPRWVEESAAGQADRDAAQTELVRIEARLAELAAPGKGGDDESEQSRASLADPERETEAAGLRRAWNDAYWRTFGWWEHRVITGSKPHLYDCFNESDGMVSDISSVVSDFIASGKPYAVTDSAELGVEEFKRQNTAVRAAVILSNSGQEIGELLGAISDAAADPLADGRRELKKYLLGPDEPTSMEQFNTAVAALTAKADARNQGVAQVSAEPEAAPGLNDSDVTGVDTAVGG
;
A
#
# COMPACT_ATOMS: atom_id res chain seq x y z
N MET A 1 27.03 20.24 3.66
CA MET A 1 27.57 19.54 4.84
C MET A 1 26.51 18.77 5.63
N ILE A 2 25.41 19.39 6.09
CA ILE A 2 24.36 18.69 6.88
C ILE A 2 23.69 17.53 6.11
N SER A 3 23.37 17.73 4.82
CA SER A 3 22.77 16.67 3.97
C SER A 3 23.70 15.46 3.81
N THR A 4 25.00 15.70 3.65
CA THR A 4 26.04 14.66 3.55
C THR A 4 26.17 13.89 4.87
N ALA A 5 26.15 14.58 6.01
CA ALA A 5 26.19 13.97 7.33
C ALA A 5 24.93 13.13 7.64
N ILE A 6 23.75 13.58 7.21
CA ILE A 6 22.49 12.82 7.30
C ILE A 6 22.58 11.52 6.47
N ARG A 7 23.10 11.59 5.24
CA ARG A 7 23.33 10.41 4.39
C ARG A 7 24.39 9.46 4.95
N LEU A 8 25.49 9.99 5.50
CA LEU A 8 26.58 9.21 6.10
C LEU A 8 26.14 8.51 7.38
N ALA A 9 25.42 9.20 8.26
CA ALA A 9 24.85 8.61 9.48
C ALA A 9 23.54 7.83 9.24
N ARG A 10 22.97 7.92 8.04
CA ARG A 10 21.71 7.28 7.61
C ARG A 10 20.55 7.49 8.59
N VAL A 11 20.37 8.73 9.02
CA VAL A 11 19.28 9.14 9.92
C VAL A 11 18.20 9.88 9.13
N GLY A 12 16.93 9.79 9.52
CA GLY A 12 15.79 10.28 8.72
C GLY A 12 15.64 11.80 8.69
N SER A 13 16.27 12.52 9.64
CA SER A 13 16.13 13.97 9.79
C SER A 13 17.30 14.61 10.54
N ARG A 14 17.38 15.96 10.52
CA ARG A 14 18.39 16.73 11.27
C ARG A 14 18.31 16.50 12.78
N SER A 15 17.10 16.45 13.33
CA SER A 15 16.88 16.20 14.77
C SER A 15 17.33 14.80 15.18
N GLU A 16 17.12 13.82 14.31
CA GLU A 16 17.62 12.46 14.45
C GLU A 16 19.17 12.39 14.43
N LEU A 17 19.82 13.14 13.55
CA LEU A 17 21.30 13.26 13.52
C LEU A 17 21.84 13.90 14.80
N ILE A 18 21.18 14.95 15.29
CA ILE A 18 21.54 15.61 16.56
C ILE A 18 21.42 14.60 17.71
N ALA A 19 20.28 13.93 17.85
CA ALA A 19 20.08 12.91 18.88
C ALA A 19 21.10 11.77 18.79
N ALA A 20 21.48 11.34 17.58
CA ALA A 20 22.52 10.35 17.37
C ALA A 20 23.90 10.82 17.86
N ALA A 21 24.28 12.07 17.56
CA ALA A 21 25.53 12.66 18.01
C ALA A 21 25.56 12.83 19.54
N PHE A 22 24.47 13.34 20.12
CA PHE A 22 24.30 13.47 21.57
C PHE A 22 24.42 12.11 22.27
N MET A 23 23.78 11.07 21.73
CA MET A 23 23.91 9.71 22.23
C MET A 23 25.35 9.19 22.14
N GLY A 24 26.04 9.37 21.00
CA GLY A 24 27.42 8.91 20.83
C GLY A 24 28.42 9.60 21.78
N LEU A 25 28.23 10.90 22.04
CA LEU A 25 29.10 11.69 22.92
C LEU A 25 28.78 11.48 24.40
N SER A 26 27.52 11.24 24.74
CA SER A 26 27.08 11.14 26.15
C SER A 26 27.63 9.91 26.86
N TYR A 27 27.79 8.74 26.22
CA TYR A 27 28.38 7.57 26.88
C TYR A 27 29.85 7.78 27.34
N PRO A 28 30.76 8.33 26.50
CA PRO A 28 32.07 8.77 26.96
C PRO A 28 32.01 9.78 28.10
N CYS A 29 31.09 10.75 28.06
CA CYS A 29 30.91 11.71 29.14
C CYS A 29 30.47 11.04 30.46
N VAL A 30 29.52 10.10 30.42
CA VAL A 30 29.09 9.31 31.59
C VAL A 30 30.28 8.53 32.15
N MET A 31 31.10 7.93 31.29
CA MET A 31 32.30 7.20 31.72
C MET A 31 33.35 8.11 32.38
N ILE A 32 33.64 9.26 31.77
CA ILE A 32 34.57 10.26 32.35
C ILE A 32 34.04 10.77 33.70
N ALA A 33 32.74 11.05 33.78
CA ALA A 33 32.10 11.50 35.02
C ALA A 33 32.18 10.45 36.13
N ALA A 34 32.10 9.16 35.81
CA ALA A 34 32.30 8.08 36.75
C ALA A 34 33.77 7.95 37.23
N LEU A 35 34.74 8.20 36.34
CA LEU A 35 36.18 8.11 36.65
C LEU A 35 36.69 9.29 37.50
N ILE A 36 36.16 10.51 37.26
CA ILE A 36 36.44 11.78 37.99
C ILE A 36 35.46 11.99 39.17
N PRO A 37 34.85 10.91 39.66
CA PRO A 37 33.53 10.85 40.31
C PRO A 37 32.79 12.19 40.52
N ASN A 38 32.21 12.76 39.46
CA ASN A 38 31.39 13.98 39.54
C ASN A 38 29.92 13.66 39.33
N ILE A 39 29.12 13.76 40.40
CA ILE A 39 27.70 13.36 40.41
C ILE A 39 26.87 14.20 39.43
N TRP A 40 27.00 15.52 39.45
CA TRP A 40 26.22 16.43 38.60
C TRP A 40 26.54 16.26 37.12
N PHE A 41 27.82 16.10 36.78
CA PHE A 41 28.23 15.81 35.40
C PHE A 41 27.72 14.44 34.95
N PHE A 42 27.81 13.42 35.81
CA PHE A 42 27.29 12.09 35.53
C PHE A 42 25.77 12.12 35.31
N ALA A 43 25.03 12.81 36.17
CA ALA A 43 23.58 12.96 36.07
C ALA A 43 23.18 13.63 34.75
N ALA A 44 23.80 14.77 34.41
CA ALA A 44 23.51 15.48 33.16
C ALA A 44 23.82 14.64 31.92
N ALA A 45 24.98 13.97 31.88
CA ALA A 45 25.35 13.09 30.78
C ALA A 45 24.41 11.88 30.68
N THR A 46 23.99 11.31 31.82
CA THR A 46 23.05 10.19 31.88
C THR A 46 21.66 10.59 31.39
N VAL A 47 21.12 11.75 31.79
CA VAL A 47 19.86 12.28 31.26
C VAL A 47 19.93 12.43 29.74
N ALA A 48 21.05 12.94 29.20
CA ALA A 48 21.24 13.04 27.76
C ALA A 48 21.19 11.66 27.07
N THR A 49 21.74 10.60 27.67
CA THR A 49 21.63 9.24 27.12
C THR A 49 20.17 8.76 27.09
N TYR A 50 19.39 8.95 28.16
CA TYR A 50 17.98 8.53 28.23
C TYR A 50 17.10 9.28 27.22
N VAL A 51 17.22 10.60 27.18
CA VAL A 51 16.41 11.45 26.28
C VAL A 51 16.73 11.14 24.83
N SER A 52 18.01 10.97 24.49
CA SER A 52 18.43 10.61 23.13
C SER A 52 17.91 9.22 22.74
N ASP A 53 18.01 8.23 23.64
CA ASP A 53 17.50 6.88 23.41
C ASP A 53 16.00 6.86 23.18
N TRP A 54 15.24 7.49 24.07
CA TRP A 54 13.79 7.59 23.97
C TRP A 54 13.38 8.31 22.68
N PHE A 55 13.99 9.44 22.35
CA PHE A 55 13.67 10.19 21.14
C PHE A 55 13.91 9.37 19.86
N LEU A 56 15.06 8.69 19.76
CA LEU A 56 15.38 7.87 18.59
C LEU A 56 14.41 6.69 18.44
N HIS A 57 13.96 6.08 19.55
CA HIS A 57 12.99 4.97 19.53
C HIS A 57 11.58 5.44 19.14
N GLN A 58 11.15 6.59 19.66
CA GLN A 58 9.88 7.22 19.28
C GLN A 58 9.81 7.51 17.78
N ARG A 59 10.95 7.89 17.17
CA ARG A 59 11.05 8.15 15.73
C ARG A 59 11.25 6.88 14.88
N GLY A 60 11.46 5.72 15.49
CA GLY A 60 11.74 4.48 14.76
C GLY A 60 13.02 4.55 13.92
N SER A 61 14.04 5.29 14.40
CA SER A 61 15.23 5.61 13.62
C SER A 61 16.00 4.36 13.18
N TYR A 62 16.43 4.33 11.91
CA TYR A 62 17.19 3.22 11.33
C TYR A 62 18.54 2.98 12.04
N LEU A 63 19.07 4.01 12.70
CA LEU A 63 20.29 3.94 13.50
C LEU A 63 20.20 2.90 14.62
N ILE A 64 19.04 2.75 15.28
CA ILE A 64 18.87 1.81 16.40
C ILE A 64 19.12 0.37 15.93
N ASN A 65 18.58 0.01 14.76
CA ASN A 65 18.77 -1.31 14.17
C ASN A 65 20.25 -1.58 13.81
N ARG A 66 21.01 -0.54 13.47
CA ARG A 66 22.45 -0.66 13.19
C ARG A 66 23.28 -0.78 14.46
N LEU A 67 22.95 -0.03 15.50
CA LEU A 67 23.62 -0.12 16.79
C LEU A 67 23.53 -1.53 17.37
N ALA A 68 22.38 -2.19 17.22
CA ALA A 68 22.24 -3.61 17.56
C ALA A 68 23.25 -4.52 16.81
N LYS A 69 23.54 -4.23 15.53
CA LYS A 69 24.50 -5.02 14.72
C LYS A 69 25.95 -4.85 15.16
N VAL A 70 26.31 -3.71 15.76
CA VAL A 70 27.66 -3.43 16.28
C VAL A 70 27.77 -3.66 17.79
N ARG A 71 26.90 -4.49 18.37
CA ARG A 71 26.85 -4.77 19.82
C ARG A 71 26.65 -3.53 20.71
N ALA A 72 26.02 -2.50 20.16
CA ALA A 72 25.55 -1.32 20.90
C ALA A 72 24.02 -1.29 20.96
N GLY A 73 23.38 -2.47 21.00
CA GLY A 73 21.92 -2.61 21.05
C GLY A 73 21.32 -2.02 22.32
N LEU A 74 19.99 -1.88 22.33
CA LEU A 74 19.25 -1.26 23.42
C LEU A 74 19.62 -1.84 24.80
N SER A 75 19.58 -3.15 25.00
CA SER A 75 19.91 -3.78 26.29
C SER A 75 21.36 -3.55 26.73
N ILE A 76 22.33 -3.57 25.80
CA ILE A 76 23.76 -3.39 26.12
C ILE A 76 24.02 -1.96 26.62
N ARG A 77 23.33 -0.99 26.04
CA ARG A 77 23.48 0.43 26.40
C ARG A 77 22.92 0.72 27.80
N PHE A 78 21.80 0.09 28.17
CA PHE A 78 21.27 0.14 29.54
C PHE A 78 22.23 -0.54 30.52
N LEU A 79 22.71 -1.75 30.21
CA LEU A 79 23.72 -2.44 31.02
C LEU A 79 24.98 -1.58 31.24
N LEU A 80 25.47 -0.91 30.19
CA LEU A 80 26.63 -0.02 30.30
C LEU A 80 26.37 1.15 31.25
N ARG A 81 25.17 1.75 31.22
CA ARG A 81 24.78 2.81 32.18
C ARG A 81 24.77 2.31 33.62
N GLU A 82 24.15 1.16 33.86
CA GLU A 82 24.08 0.54 35.19
C GLU A 82 25.50 0.25 35.72
N LEU A 83 26.39 -0.32 34.89
CA LEU A 83 27.78 -0.59 35.25
C LEU A 83 28.59 0.70 35.53
N LEU A 84 28.39 1.75 34.73
CA LEU A 84 29.06 3.04 34.94
C LEU A 84 28.55 3.75 36.22
N LEU A 85 27.28 3.55 36.60
CA LEU A 85 26.77 4.03 37.88
C LEU A 85 27.39 3.26 39.05
N ILE A 86 27.50 1.93 38.97
CA ILE A 86 28.21 1.14 39.98
C ILE A 86 29.68 1.60 40.10
N LEU A 87 30.35 1.87 38.98
CA LEU A 87 31.70 2.43 38.99
C LEU A 87 31.75 3.79 39.69
N LEU A 88 30.81 4.71 39.41
CA LEU A 88 30.72 6.00 40.07
C LEU A 88 30.58 5.83 41.59
N LEU A 89 29.64 5.00 42.05
CA LEU A 89 29.42 4.76 43.48
C LEU A 89 30.68 4.19 44.16
N ALA A 90 31.39 3.27 43.49
CA ALA A 90 32.67 2.75 43.99
C ALA A 90 33.74 3.84 44.09
N ARG A 91 33.83 4.72 43.08
CA ARG A 91 34.78 5.85 43.02
C ARG A 91 34.47 6.96 44.04
N LEU A 92 33.22 7.07 44.46
CA LEU A 92 32.78 7.93 45.57
C LEU A 92 33.07 7.32 46.96
N GLY A 93 33.70 6.15 47.03
CA GLY A 93 34.04 5.48 48.30
C GLY A 93 32.87 4.75 48.95
N LEU A 94 31.78 4.50 48.22
CA LEU A 94 30.58 3.83 48.75
C LEU A 94 30.66 2.30 48.66
N ALA A 95 31.76 1.74 48.14
CA ALA A 95 31.89 0.31 47.83
C ALA A 95 31.69 -0.63 49.04
N GLU A 96 31.97 -0.16 50.25
CA GLU A 96 31.79 -0.93 51.50
C GLU A 96 30.41 -0.70 52.15
N GLN A 97 29.59 0.21 51.60
CA GLN A 97 28.28 0.53 52.14
C GLN A 97 27.20 -0.45 51.67
N ARG A 98 26.18 -0.66 52.50
CA ARG A 98 25.06 -1.55 52.20
C ARG A 98 24.30 -1.12 50.95
N VAL A 99 24.16 0.18 50.71
CA VAL A 99 23.48 0.73 49.53
C VAL A 99 24.17 0.34 48.22
N TYR A 100 25.50 0.20 48.21
CA TYR A 100 26.25 -0.25 47.04
C TYR A 100 25.96 -1.70 46.69
N TYR A 101 26.01 -2.61 47.67
CA TYR A 101 25.65 -4.01 47.46
C TYR A 101 24.18 -4.17 47.05
N ALA A 102 23.29 -3.35 47.62
CA ALA A 102 21.89 -3.30 47.22
C ALA A 102 21.71 -2.84 45.78
N ALA A 103 22.50 -1.87 45.30
CA ALA A 103 22.49 -1.43 43.91
C ALA A 103 22.93 -2.55 42.94
N VAL A 104 24.02 -3.24 43.26
CA VAL A 104 24.49 -4.40 42.46
C VAL A 104 23.43 -5.50 42.42
N ALA A 105 22.86 -5.85 43.57
CA ALA A 105 21.79 -6.83 43.65
C ALA A 105 20.54 -6.39 42.87
N CYS A 106 20.17 -5.11 42.94
CA CYS A 106 19.06 -4.53 42.18
C CYS A 106 19.23 -4.72 40.68
N PHE A 107 20.37 -4.33 40.09
CA PHE A 107 20.58 -4.44 38.65
C PHE A 107 20.64 -5.90 38.18
N LEU A 108 21.22 -6.81 38.97
CA LEU A 108 21.21 -8.24 38.66
C LEU A 108 19.80 -8.83 38.69
N LEU A 109 19.02 -8.54 39.73
CA LEU A 109 17.62 -9.00 39.83
C LEU A 109 16.77 -8.38 38.73
N PHE A 110 16.96 -7.10 38.45
CA PHE A 110 16.23 -6.37 37.41
C PHE A 110 16.54 -6.93 36.01
N TYR A 111 17.78 -7.31 35.73
CA TYR A 111 18.14 -8.03 34.51
C TYR A 111 17.38 -9.36 34.38
N GLY A 112 17.24 -10.11 35.49
CA GLY A 112 16.39 -11.31 35.54
C GLY A 112 14.92 -11.02 35.21
N LEU A 113 14.36 -9.93 35.74
CA LEU A 113 13.01 -9.46 35.42
C LEU A 113 12.89 -9.09 33.93
N GLN A 114 13.88 -8.41 33.35
CA GLN A 114 13.89 -8.05 31.92
C GLN A 114 13.83 -9.31 31.04
N ALA A 115 14.60 -10.35 31.37
CA ALA A 115 14.59 -11.63 30.64
C ALA A 115 13.23 -12.35 30.74
N LEU A 116 12.63 -12.39 31.94
CA LEU A 116 11.31 -12.97 32.15
C LEU A 116 10.23 -12.20 31.37
N HIS A 117 10.25 -10.86 31.43
CA HIS A 117 9.36 -10.00 30.67
C HIS A 117 9.52 -10.22 29.15
N GLY A 118 10.76 -10.28 28.64
CA GLY A 118 11.05 -10.57 27.23
C GLY A 118 10.49 -11.94 26.79
N THR A 119 10.63 -12.94 27.64
CA THR A 119 10.08 -14.28 27.42
C THR A 119 8.56 -14.25 27.37
N LEU A 120 7.90 -13.61 28.35
CA LEU A 120 6.44 -13.52 28.41
C LEU A 120 5.86 -12.76 27.21
N THR A 121 6.42 -11.60 26.87
CA THR A 121 5.94 -10.82 25.73
C THR A 121 6.12 -11.57 24.40
N THR A 122 7.22 -12.31 24.23
CA THR A 122 7.45 -13.16 23.06
C THR A 122 6.47 -14.34 23.02
N LEU A 123 6.28 -15.03 24.15
CA LEU A 123 5.34 -16.15 24.28
C LEU A 123 3.91 -15.69 23.97
N ILE A 124 3.48 -14.55 24.50
CA ILE A 124 2.16 -13.97 24.24
C ILE A 124 2.03 -13.69 22.74
N ARG A 125 2.99 -13.02 22.11
CA ARG A 125 2.95 -12.74 20.67
C ARG A 125 2.81 -14.00 19.84
N LEU A 126 3.63 -15.02 20.11
CA LEU A 126 3.58 -16.29 19.37
C LEU A 126 2.25 -17.02 19.54
N ARG A 127 1.67 -17.03 20.75
CA ARG A 127 0.37 -17.66 21.03
C ARG A 127 -0.84 -16.87 20.55
N ARG A 128 -0.63 -15.64 20.09
CA ARG A 128 -1.67 -14.74 19.60
C ARG A 128 -1.78 -14.70 18.08
N VAL A 129 -0.94 -15.42 17.35
CA VAL A 129 -1.00 -15.51 15.88
C VAL A 129 -1.98 -16.61 15.46
N MET A 130 -3.11 -16.23 14.86
CA MET A 130 -4.02 -17.18 14.19
C MET A 130 -3.37 -17.79 12.94
N PRO A 131 -3.71 -19.01 12.50
CA PRO A 131 -3.17 -19.63 11.28
C PRO A 131 -3.55 -18.87 10.01
N VAL A 132 -4.70 -18.20 10.02
CA VAL A 132 -5.24 -17.34 8.95
C VAL A 132 -5.54 -15.95 9.50
N VAL A 133 -5.66 -14.97 8.62
CA VAL A 133 -6.16 -13.62 8.96
C VAL A 133 -7.36 -13.36 8.07
N THR A 134 -8.44 -12.84 8.63
CA THR A 134 -9.66 -12.59 7.87
C THR A 134 -10.07 -11.12 7.91
N ARG A 135 -10.77 -10.67 6.85
CA ARG A 135 -11.58 -9.45 6.85
C ARG A 135 -12.90 -9.79 6.17
N ASN A 136 -14.01 -9.30 6.72
CA ASN A 136 -15.37 -9.54 6.21
C ASN A 136 -15.78 -11.02 6.23
N VAL A 137 -15.24 -11.78 7.19
CA VAL A 137 -15.53 -13.21 7.39
C VAL A 137 -15.81 -13.44 8.86
N ASP A 138 -16.99 -13.97 9.17
CA ASP A 138 -17.37 -14.31 10.53
C ASP A 138 -16.89 -15.73 10.88
N LEU A 139 -15.96 -15.81 11.83
CA LEU A 139 -15.48 -17.09 12.39
C LEU A 139 -16.15 -17.38 13.74
N GLY A 140 -17.39 -16.94 13.95
CA GLY A 140 -18.12 -16.96 15.23
C GLY A 140 -18.21 -18.32 15.94
N SER A 141 -18.01 -19.42 15.21
CA SER A 141 -17.88 -20.77 15.78
C SER A 141 -16.63 -20.93 16.66
N VAL A 142 -15.65 -20.02 16.55
CA VAL A 142 -14.37 -20.07 17.24
C VAL A 142 -14.18 -18.83 18.11
N ARG A 143 -14.01 -19.05 19.42
CA ARG A 143 -13.78 -17.96 20.38
C ARG A 143 -12.38 -17.38 20.21
N ILE A 144 -12.29 -16.18 19.63
CA ILE A 144 -11.08 -15.36 19.61
C ILE A 144 -11.09 -14.41 20.83
N PRO A 145 -10.28 -14.64 21.88
CA PRO A 145 -10.31 -13.83 23.11
C PRO A 145 -9.63 -12.47 22.94
N ASP A 146 -9.89 -11.56 23.87
CA ASP A 146 -9.28 -10.23 23.78
C ASP A 146 -7.75 -10.27 23.98
N ALA A 147 -7.06 -9.44 23.24
CA ALA A 147 -5.62 -9.25 23.27
C ALA A 147 -5.20 -8.42 24.49
N PRO A 148 -3.91 -8.48 24.87
CA PRO A 148 -3.37 -7.53 25.82
C PRO A 148 -3.44 -6.11 25.25
N PRO A 149 -3.79 -5.10 26.08
CA PRO A 149 -3.80 -3.71 25.66
C PRO A 149 -2.53 -3.36 24.88
N LYS A 150 -2.67 -2.68 23.73
CA LYS A 150 -1.53 -2.31 22.89
C LYS A 150 -0.45 -1.54 23.64
N ARG A 151 -0.83 -0.78 24.67
CA ARG A 151 0.10 -0.08 25.58
C ARG A 151 1.03 -1.01 26.36
N LEU A 152 0.67 -2.26 26.62
CA LEU A 152 1.57 -3.24 27.26
C LEU A 152 2.58 -3.80 26.26
N LEU A 153 2.14 -4.21 25.07
CA LEU A 153 3.03 -4.89 24.13
C LEU A 153 3.82 -3.95 23.19
N SER A 154 3.29 -2.78 22.85
CA SER A 154 4.02 -1.80 22.05
C SER A 154 5.29 -1.36 22.78
N ARG A 155 6.44 -1.37 22.11
CA ARG A 155 7.75 -0.95 22.69
C ARG A 155 8.03 -1.57 24.07
N ALA A 156 7.62 -2.82 24.26
CA ALA A 156 7.62 -3.43 25.59
C ALA A 156 9.03 -3.52 26.19
N ALA A 157 10.03 -3.91 25.39
CA ALA A 157 11.43 -3.99 25.81
C ALA A 157 11.99 -2.62 26.22
N GLU A 158 11.70 -1.58 25.46
CA GLU A 158 12.09 -0.20 25.78
C GLU A 158 11.50 0.24 27.12
N LYS A 159 10.18 0.12 27.30
CA LYS A 159 9.53 0.48 28.56
C LYS A 159 10.08 -0.28 29.76
N MET A 160 10.33 -1.58 29.60
CA MET A 160 10.88 -2.42 30.67
C MET A 160 12.27 -1.93 31.06
N LEU A 161 13.13 -1.66 30.08
CA LEU A 161 14.50 -1.20 30.34
C LEU A 161 14.52 0.16 31.05
N HIS A 162 13.65 1.11 30.67
CA HIS A 162 13.60 2.45 31.27
C HIS A 162 13.11 2.51 32.72
N LEU A 163 12.70 1.39 33.32
CA LEU A 163 12.34 1.40 34.75
C LEU A 163 13.59 1.49 35.66
N ASP A 164 14.80 1.24 35.14
CA ASP A 164 16.06 1.46 35.86
C ASP A 164 16.26 2.92 36.31
N VAL A 165 15.59 3.87 35.64
CA VAL A 165 15.68 5.31 35.93
C VAL A 165 15.37 5.62 37.39
N PHE A 166 14.50 4.85 38.05
CA PHE A 166 14.17 5.06 39.46
C PHE A 166 15.37 4.72 40.36
N ALA A 167 16.06 3.61 40.12
CA ALA A 167 17.28 3.24 40.84
C ALA A 167 18.40 4.22 40.52
N VAL A 168 18.57 4.63 39.26
CA VAL A 168 19.59 5.62 38.86
C VAL A 168 19.39 6.94 39.61
N ILE A 169 18.18 7.50 39.61
CA ILE A 169 17.87 8.74 40.31
C ILE A 169 18.06 8.56 41.83
N GLY A 170 17.50 7.50 42.42
CA GLY A 170 17.58 7.27 43.86
C GLY A 170 19.01 7.12 44.36
N LEU A 171 19.86 6.38 43.62
CA LEU A 171 21.26 6.17 43.96
C LEU A 171 22.10 7.44 43.80
N LEU A 172 21.86 8.25 42.77
CA LEU A 172 22.54 9.54 42.61
C LEU A 172 22.17 10.52 43.73
N VAL A 173 20.89 10.58 44.10
CA VAL A 173 20.43 11.42 45.23
C VAL A 173 21.00 10.92 46.55
N ALA A 174 21.04 9.61 46.79
CA ALA A 174 21.67 9.04 47.98
C ALA A 174 23.17 9.38 48.05
N ALA A 175 23.88 9.28 46.92
CA ALA A 175 25.30 9.61 46.82
C ALA A 175 25.59 11.09 47.10
N GLU A 176 24.72 12.01 46.66
CA GLU A 176 24.88 13.46 46.89
C GLU A 176 24.51 13.86 48.33
N THR A 177 23.43 13.29 48.87
CA THR A 177 22.86 13.69 50.17
C THR A 177 23.42 12.91 51.36
N GLY A 178 24.14 11.80 51.10
CA GLY A 178 24.58 10.85 52.12
C GLY A 178 23.44 10.07 52.79
N THR A 179 22.22 10.14 52.24
CA THR A 179 21.03 9.50 52.81
C THR A 179 20.61 8.27 52.01
N ASP A 180 20.99 7.09 52.50
CA ASP A 180 20.74 5.80 51.82
C ASP A 180 19.26 5.51 51.51
N ALA A 181 18.33 6.12 52.27
CA ALA A 181 16.90 5.93 52.08
C ALA A 181 16.44 6.23 50.63
N PHE A 182 17.01 7.25 49.98
CA PHE A 182 16.70 7.58 48.58
C PHE A 182 17.13 6.47 47.62
N GLY A 183 18.28 5.84 47.88
CA GLY A 183 18.80 4.71 47.11
C GLY A 183 17.88 3.50 47.22
N TYR A 184 17.49 3.14 48.46
CA TYR A 184 16.56 2.04 48.69
C TYR A 184 15.17 2.29 48.07
N ILE A 185 14.65 3.52 48.12
CA ILE A 185 13.38 3.88 47.48
C ILE A 185 13.47 3.69 45.95
N GLY A 186 14.56 4.16 45.32
CA GLY A 186 14.76 3.99 43.87
C GLY A 186 14.90 2.52 43.45
N ILE A 187 15.62 1.73 44.23
CA ILE A 187 15.76 0.27 44.04
C ILE A 187 14.40 -0.42 44.15
N LEU A 188 13.65 -0.16 45.24
CA LEU A 188 12.33 -0.73 45.48
C LEU A 188 11.36 -0.36 44.36
N ALA A 189 11.35 0.90 43.91
CA ALA A 189 10.50 1.35 42.80
C ALA A 189 10.84 0.62 41.50
N THR A 190 12.12 0.49 41.15
CA THR A 190 12.58 -0.21 39.93
C THR A 190 12.09 -1.65 39.91
N LEU A 191 12.34 -2.40 40.99
CA LEU A 191 11.94 -3.79 41.11
C LEU A 191 10.42 -3.95 41.18
N ALA A 192 9.73 -3.09 41.94
CA ALA A 192 8.27 -3.13 42.07
C ALA A 192 7.57 -2.87 40.73
N PHE A 193 7.96 -1.83 39.99
CA PHE A 193 7.35 -1.56 38.68
C PHE A 193 7.68 -2.65 37.66
N GLY A 194 8.88 -3.24 37.69
CA GLY A 194 9.24 -4.40 36.87
C GLY A 194 8.33 -5.61 37.16
N CYS A 195 8.14 -5.92 38.44
CA CYS A 195 7.24 -7.00 38.89
C CYS A 195 5.77 -6.72 38.54
N ILE A 196 5.28 -5.50 38.73
CA ILE A 196 3.92 -5.08 38.35
C ILE A 196 3.71 -5.25 36.84
N TYR A 197 4.69 -4.85 36.03
CA TYR A 197 4.60 -4.98 34.58
C TYR A 197 4.54 -6.45 34.15
N ILE A 198 5.39 -7.30 34.74
CA ILE A 198 5.32 -8.76 34.52
C ILE A 198 3.96 -9.32 34.99
N ALA A 199 3.50 -8.95 36.17
CA ALA A 199 2.22 -9.40 36.72
C ALA A 199 1.04 -9.02 35.80
N SER A 200 1.09 -7.84 35.18
CA SER A 200 0.08 -7.38 34.21
C SER A 200 0.02 -8.24 32.94
N LEU A 201 1.08 -8.98 32.61
CA LEU A 201 1.14 -9.89 31.46
C LEU A 201 0.64 -11.30 31.77
N ILE A 202 0.66 -11.74 33.04
CA ILE A 202 0.28 -13.10 33.48
C ILE A 202 -1.16 -13.48 33.06
N PRO A 203 -2.17 -12.61 33.12
CA PRO A 203 -3.52 -12.97 32.68
C PRO A 203 -3.59 -13.47 31.23
N PHE A 204 -2.70 -12.98 30.37
CA PHE A 204 -2.72 -13.24 28.92
C PHE A 204 -1.99 -14.52 28.50
N ILE A 205 -1.29 -15.19 29.41
CA ILE A 205 -0.69 -16.52 29.15
C ILE A 205 -1.61 -17.69 29.55
N ARG A 206 -2.71 -17.40 30.25
CA ARG A 206 -3.69 -18.39 30.73
C ARG A 206 -4.41 -19.09 29.58
N LYS A 207 -4.82 -20.34 29.78
CA LYS A 207 -5.47 -21.17 28.75
C LYS A 207 -6.66 -20.49 28.08
N GLY A 208 -7.52 -19.81 28.86
CA GLY A 208 -8.70 -19.10 28.33
C GLY A 208 -8.42 -17.83 27.51
N ARG A 209 -7.16 -17.38 27.42
CA ARG A 209 -6.74 -16.25 26.58
C ARG A 209 -5.93 -16.70 25.35
N ARG A 210 -5.74 -18.00 25.17
CA ARG A 210 -5.02 -18.56 24.01
C ARG A 210 -5.90 -18.50 22.77
N ILE A 211 -5.28 -18.23 21.64
CA ILE A 211 -5.92 -18.38 20.34
C ILE A 211 -6.21 -19.87 20.09
N PRO A 212 -7.37 -20.20 19.50
CA PRO A 212 -7.69 -21.57 19.10
C PRO A 212 -6.64 -22.15 18.14
N GLY A 213 -6.42 -23.46 18.24
CA GLY A 213 -5.41 -24.14 17.42
C GLY A 213 -5.77 -24.12 15.94
N ALA A 214 -4.78 -24.40 15.09
CA ALA A 214 -4.97 -24.37 13.64
C ALA A 214 -6.14 -25.24 13.14
N PRO A 215 -6.35 -26.49 13.61
CA PRO A 215 -7.47 -27.31 13.17
C PRO A 215 -8.83 -26.66 13.39
N ALA A 216 -9.08 -26.11 14.58
CA ALA A 216 -10.36 -25.48 14.91
C ALA A 216 -10.63 -24.22 14.07
N VAL A 217 -9.60 -23.41 13.84
CA VAL A 217 -9.73 -22.19 13.01
C VAL A 217 -9.96 -22.55 11.54
N LEU A 218 -9.28 -23.58 11.03
CA LEU A 218 -9.46 -24.04 9.66
C LEU A 218 -10.83 -24.69 9.46
N GLU A 219 -11.30 -25.51 10.40
CA GLU A 219 -12.65 -26.08 10.38
C GLU A 219 -13.74 -24.99 10.38
N ALA A 220 -13.57 -23.94 11.18
CA ALA A 220 -14.47 -22.80 11.16
C ALA A 220 -14.46 -22.04 9.83
N LEU A 221 -13.27 -21.88 9.23
CA LEU A 221 -13.13 -21.27 7.92
C LEU A 221 -13.77 -22.14 6.83
N ASP A 222 -13.57 -23.46 6.86
CA ASP A 222 -14.19 -24.39 5.92
C ASP A 222 -15.72 -24.41 6.06
N GLY A 223 -16.24 -24.35 7.30
CA GLY A 223 -17.67 -24.17 7.55
C GLY A 223 -18.20 -22.88 6.93
N TRP A 224 -17.50 -21.76 7.14
CA TRP A 224 -17.86 -20.48 6.51
C TRP A 224 -17.77 -20.54 4.98
N LEU A 225 -16.74 -21.18 4.41
CA LEU A 225 -16.59 -21.39 2.96
C LEU A 225 -17.73 -22.25 2.40
N GLY A 226 -18.19 -23.27 3.15
CA GLY A 226 -19.31 -24.12 2.77
C GLY A 226 -20.65 -23.38 2.74
N GLU A 227 -20.84 -22.39 3.62
CA GLU A 227 -22.02 -21.50 3.63
C GLU A 227 -21.93 -20.42 2.55
N TYR A 228 -20.77 -19.74 2.46
CA TYR A 228 -20.53 -18.67 1.52
C TYR A 228 -20.45 -19.16 0.08
N ARG A 229 -19.91 -20.36 -0.18
CA ARG A 229 -19.80 -20.99 -1.51
C ARG A 229 -19.22 -20.05 -2.57
N PRO A 230 -17.96 -19.60 -2.42
CA PRO A 230 -17.35 -18.67 -3.36
C PRO A 230 -17.28 -19.27 -4.77
N THR A 231 -17.51 -18.45 -5.80
CA THR A 231 -17.48 -18.87 -7.21
C THR A 231 -16.27 -18.30 -7.95
N VAL A 232 -15.84 -17.09 -7.58
CA VAL A 232 -14.71 -16.38 -8.20
C VAL A 232 -13.73 -15.97 -7.12
N VAL A 233 -12.45 -16.22 -7.34
CA VAL A 233 -11.38 -15.87 -6.39
C VAL A 233 -10.38 -14.92 -7.02
N LEU A 234 -10.06 -13.81 -6.35
CA LEU A 234 -8.82 -13.07 -6.61
C LEU A 234 -7.71 -13.62 -5.72
N TYR A 235 -6.71 -14.28 -6.31
CA TYR A 235 -5.56 -14.78 -5.60
C TYR A 235 -4.37 -13.83 -5.72
N PHE A 236 -3.79 -13.43 -4.58
CA PHE A 236 -2.64 -12.54 -4.58
C PHE A 236 -1.57 -12.88 -3.54
N SER A 237 -0.32 -12.74 -3.96
CA SER A 237 0.87 -12.89 -3.15
C SER A 237 1.97 -11.98 -3.71
N GLY A 238 2.76 -11.36 -2.83
CA GLY A 238 3.79 -10.41 -3.28
C GLY A 238 4.51 -9.74 -2.11
N SER A 239 5.40 -8.80 -2.41
CA SER A 239 6.06 -8.00 -1.37
C SER A 239 5.06 -7.05 -0.70
N ARG A 240 5.46 -6.48 0.45
CA ARG A 240 4.67 -5.46 1.13
C ARG A 240 4.28 -4.31 0.20
N ASP A 241 5.21 -3.86 -0.64
CA ASP A 241 5.04 -2.70 -1.52
C ASP A 241 4.20 -3.00 -2.78
N SER A 242 3.89 -4.28 -3.04
CA SER A 242 3.07 -4.71 -4.18
C SER A 242 1.56 -4.71 -3.90
N ALA A 243 1.11 -4.29 -2.71
CA ALA A 243 -0.31 -4.28 -2.33
C ALA A 243 -1.20 -3.48 -3.29
N TYR A 244 -0.64 -2.48 -3.99
CA TYR A 244 -1.37 -1.70 -5.00
C TYR A 244 -1.96 -2.59 -6.11
N GLN A 245 -1.30 -3.70 -6.46
CA GLN A 245 -1.73 -4.59 -7.53
C GLN A 245 -3.07 -5.27 -7.19
N ALA A 246 -3.25 -5.69 -5.93
CA ALA A 246 -4.53 -6.21 -5.46
C ALA A 246 -5.56 -5.09 -5.28
N ASN A 247 -5.14 -3.91 -4.80
CA ASN A 247 -6.03 -2.77 -4.57
C ASN A 247 -6.74 -2.31 -5.85
N MET A 248 -6.08 -2.39 -7.01
CA MET A 248 -6.68 -2.04 -8.30
C MET A 248 -7.87 -2.90 -8.69
N TRP A 249 -8.04 -4.08 -8.10
CA TRP A 249 -9.13 -5.01 -8.44
C TRP A 249 -10.22 -5.05 -7.37
N LEU A 250 -10.13 -4.29 -6.27
CA LEU A 250 -11.10 -4.41 -5.17
C LEU A 250 -12.52 -3.99 -5.58
N GLU A 251 -12.68 -2.92 -6.37
CA GLU A 251 -13.97 -2.46 -6.86
C GLU A 251 -14.52 -3.44 -7.91
N THR A 252 -13.70 -3.86 -8.88
CA THR A 252 -14.08 -4.91 -9.85
C THR A 252 -14.52 -6.21 -9.17
N MET A 253 -13.83 -6.62 -8.09
CA MET A 253 -14.23 -7.80 -7.32
C MET A 253 -15.50 -7.59 -6.49
N ALA A 254 -15.89 -6.34 -6.18
CA ALA A 254 -17.17 -6.06 -5.54
C ALA A 254 -18.33 -6.13 -6.55
N ASP A 255 -18.07 -5.76 -7.80
CA ASP A 255 -19.07 -5.72 -8.88
C ASP A 255 -19.15 -7.01 -9.71
N VAL A 256 -18.19 -7.94 -9.55
CA VAL A 256 -18.20 -9.22 -10.27
C VAL A 256 -19.41 -10.06 -9.90
N GLU A 257 -20.05 -10.64 -10.91
CA GLU A 257 -21.19 -11.52 -10.70
C GLU A 257 -20.79 -12.81 -9.94
N GLY A 258 -21.70 -13.27 -9.07
CA GLY A 258 -21.50 -14.46 -8.25
C GLY A 258 -21.09 -14.12 -6.82
N ARG A 259 -20.18 -14.92 -6.26
CA ARG A 259 -19.73 -14.81 -4.86
C ARG A 259 -18.21 -14.65 -4.81
N PRO A 260 -17.70 -13.41 -4.83
CA PRO A 260 -16.27 -13.12 -4.89
C PRO A 260 -15.55 -13.40 -3.56
N LEU A 261 -14.31 -13.89 -3.64
CA LEU A 261 -13.44 -14.07 -2.48
C LEU A 261 -12.02 -13.61 -2.81
N ILE A 262 -11.37 -12.88 -1.90
CA ILE A 262 -9.96 -12.49 -2.04
C ILE A 262 -9.11 -13.41 -1.17
N ILE A 263 -8.20 -14.17 -1.79
CA ILE A 263 -7.23 -15.01 -1.09
C ILE A 263 -5.85 -14.37 -1.14
N LEU A 264 -5.32 -14.05 0.03
CA LEU A 264 -3.97 -13.52 0.20
C LEU A 264 -3.00 -14.56 0.78
N ARG A 265 -1.72 -14.44 0.46
CA ARG A 265 -0.66 -15.27 1.09
C ARG A 265 0.19 -14.54 2.12
N GLU A 266 0.10 -13.22 2.20
CA GLU A 266 0.98 -12.40 3.01
C GLU A 266 0.20 -11.49 3.97
N ARG A 267 0.40 -11.68 5.27
CA ARG A 267 -0.27 -10.89 6.33
C ARG A 267 -0.05 -9.38 6.19
N ALA A 268 1.14 -9.02 5.67
CA ALA A 268 1.52 -7.62 5.47
C ALA A 268 0.62 -6.91 4.42
N ILE A 269 0.02 -7.65 3.50
CA ILE A 269 -0.85 -7.10 2.45
C ILE A 269 -2.24 -6.81 3.02
N VAL A 270 -2.76 -7.64 3.93
CA VAL A 270 -4.10 -7.47 4.54
C VAL A 270 -4.30 -6.07 5.13
N ARG A 271 -3.26 -5.53 5.77
CA ARG A 271 -3.27 -4.20 6.41
C ARG A 271 -3.14 -3.03 5.42
N GLN A 272 -2.77 -3.32 4.18
CA GLN A 272 -2.60 -2.34 3.10
C GLN A 272 -3.72 -2.42 2.06
N LEU A 273 -4.59 -3.42 2.16
CA LEU A 273 -5.78 -3.49 1.34
C LEU A 273 -6.67 -2.28 1.61
N GLY A 274 -7.17 -1.68 0.54
CA GLY A 274 -8.17 -0.63 0.59
C GLY A 274 -9.48 -1.09 1.26
N PRO A 275 -10.44 -0.17 1.40
CA PRO A 275 -11.81 -0.52 1.80
C PRO A 275 -12.44 -1.49 0.77
N THR A 276 -13.08 -2.55 1.24
CA THR A 276 -13.78 -3.55 0.43
C THR A 276 -14.67 -4.39 1.34
N SER A 277 -15.84 -4.81 0.84
CA SER A 277 -16.80 -5.74 1.49
C SER A 277 -16.56 -7.17 1.06
N VAL A 278 -15.82 -7.35 -0.04
CA VAL A 278 -15.46 -8.68 -0.52
C VAL A 278 -14.75 -9.41 0.62
N PRO A 279 -15.16 -10.65 0.95
CA PRO A 279 -14.47 -11.47 1.92
C PRO A 279 -12.99 -11.60 1.60
N VAL A 280 -12.12 -11.37 2.59
CA VAL A 280 -10.67 -11.53 2.46
C VAL A 280 -10.19 -12.60 3.42
N VAL A 281 -9.50 -13.60 2.90
CA VAL A 281 -8.84 -14.64 3.69
C VAL A 281 -7.36 -14.67 3.34
N CYS A 282 -6.51 -14.36 4.32
CA CYS A 282 -5.07 -14.51 4.19
C CYS A 282 -4.63 -15.85 4.80
N VAL A 283 -4.06 -16.71 3.95
CA VAL A 283 -3.59 -18.06 4.31
C VAL A 283 -2.08 -18.18 4.06
N PRO A 284 -1.22 -17.85 5.05
CA PRO A 284 0.23 -17.88 4.84
C PRO A 284 0.77 -19.29 4.58
N GLY A 285 0.30 -20.28 5.33
CA GLY A 285 0.74 -21.67 5.23
C GLY A 285 0.27 -22.33 3.94
N GLY A 286 1.20 -22.83 3.12
CA GLY A 286 0.87 -23.54 1.87
C GLY A 286 0.01 -24.78 2.11
N VAL A 287 0.34 -25.57 3.13
CA VAL A 287 -0.45 -26.76 3.52
C VAL A 287 -1.87 -26.39 3.92
N HIS A 288 -2.05 -25.31 4.66
CA HIS A 288 -3.40 -24.85 5.06
C HIS A 288 -4.23 -24.50 3.82
N LEU A 289 -3.69 -23.72 2.89
CA LEU A 289 -4.40 -23.33 1.67
C LEU A 289 -4.79 -24.56 0.83
N MET A 290 -3.87 -25.52 0.70
CA MET A 290 -4.10 -26.74 -0.07
C MET A 290 -5.15 -27.68 0.52
N ASN A 291 -5.51 -27.49 1.79
CA ASN A 291 -6.51 -28.28 2.51
C ASN A 291 -7.87 -27.57 2.62
N LEU A 292 -8.00 -26.31 2.19
CA LEU A 292 -9.28 -25.60 2.20
C LEU A 292 -10.23 -26.20 1.18
N ASP A 293 -11.52 -26.26 1.52
CA ASP A 293 -12.56 -26.61 0.56
C ASP A 293 -12.86 -25.42 -0.38
N LEU A 294 -12.29 -25.48 -1.58
CA LEU A 294 -12.54 -24.53 -2.67
C LEU A 294 -13.33 -25.17 -3.81
N SER A 295 -14.07 -26.26 -3.53
CA SER A 295 -14.79 -27.05 -4.53
C SER A 295 -15.89 -26.28 -5.28
N THR A 296 -16.39 -25.17 -4.73
CA THR A 296 -17.38 -24.30 -5.39
C THR A 296 -16.76 -23.24 -6.30
N VAL A 297 -15.45 -22.99 -6.16
CA VAL A 297 -14.75 -22.00 -6.98
C VAL A 297 -14.65 -22.53 -8.41
N ARG A 298 -14.86 -21.65 -9.37
CA ARG A 298 -14.79 -21.95 -10.80
C ARG A 298 -13.78 -21.11 -11.54
N VAL A 299 -13.50 -19.90 -11.07
CA VAL A 299 -12.52 -19.00 -11.68
C VAL A 299 -11.58 -18.46 -10.60
N ALA A 300 -10.28 -18.58 -10.84
CA ALA A 300 -9.21 -17.98 -10.03
C ALA A 300 -8.45 -16.95 -10.87
N LEU A 301 -8.48 -15.71 -10.42
CA LEU A 301 -7.87 -14.55 -11.04
C LEU A 301 -6.53 -14.22 -10.39
N TYR A 302 -5.50 -13.94 -11.20
CA TYR A 302 -4.15 -13.67 -10.75
C TYR A 302 -3.65 -12.30 -11.22
N ALA A 303 -3.40 -11.39 -10.27
CA ALA A 303 -2.90 -10.06 -10.56
C ALA A 303 -1.37 -9.96 -10.72
N ALA A 304 -0.66 -11.05 -10.38
CA ALA A 304 0.80 -11.11 -10.42
C ALA A 304 1.33 -12.52 -10.65
N ASN A 305 2.47 -12.60 -11.32
CA ASN A 305 3.22 -13.83 -11.55
C ASN A 305 4.23 -14.06 -10.42
N VAL A 306 3.90 -14.95 -9.49
CA VAL A 306 4.75 -15.30 -8.35
C VAL A 306 4.75 -16.80 -8.08
N GLY A 307 5.86 -17.33 -7.58
CA GLY A 307 6.02 -18.77 -7.37
C GLY A 307 4.95 -19.41 -6.46
N LYS A 308 4.36 -18.64 -5.53
CA LYS A 308 3.29 -19.14 -4.66
C LYS A 308 1.97 -19.41 -5.40
N ASN A 309 1.80 -18.98 -6.65
CA ASN A 309 0.60 -19.29 -7.45
C ASN A 309 0.39 -20.80 -7.64
N ILE A 310 1.49 -21.59 -7.59
CA ILE A 310 1.48 -23.05 -7.67
C ILE A 310 0.48 -23.73 -6.71
N HIS A 311 0.22 -23.13 -5.54
CA HIS A 311 -0.69 -23.70 -4.55
C HIS A 311 -2.16 -23.66 -4.98
N MET A 312 -2.53 -22.71 -5.84
CA MET A 312 -3.87 -22.64 -6.44
C MET A 312 -3.90 -23.32 -7.81
N LEU A 313 -2.86 -23.12 -8.64
CA LEU A 313 -2.76 -23.70 -10.01
C LEU A 313 -2.88 -25.23 -10.06
N ARG A 314 -2.69 -25.90 -8.92
CA ARG A 314 -2.86 -27.35 -8.78
C ARG A 314 -4.32 -27.81 -8.73
N VAL A 315 -5.31 -26.92 -8.62
CA VAL A 315 -6.72 -27.29 -8.40
C VAL A 315 -7.43 -27.34 -9.75
N PRO A 316 -7.64 -28.53 -10.34
CA PRO A 316 -8.06 -28.61 -11.73
C PRO A 316 -9.58 -28.39 -11.90
N THR A 317 -10.33 -28.29 -10.80
CA THR A 317 -11.79 -28.07 -10.81
C THR A 317 -12.19 -26.63 -11.06
N MET A 318 -11.23 -25.71 -11.08
CA MET A 318 -11.40 -24.31 -11.45
C MET A 318 -10.51 -23.95 -12.64
N LYS A 319 -10.79 -22.81 -13.25
CA LYS A 319 -10.00 -22.21 -14.33
C LYS A 319 -9.13 -21.10 -13.77
N HIS A 320 -7.93 -20.98 -14.29
CA HIS A 320 -6.91 -20.06 -13.82
C HIS A 320 -6.63 -18.98 -14.85
N VAL A 321 -6.70 -17.71 -14.43
CA VAL A 321 -6.66 -16.58 -15.36
C VAL A 321 -5.65 -15.54 -14.92
N PHE A 322 -4.72 -15.18 -15.79
CA PHE A 322 -3.86 -14.02 -15.55
C PHE A 322 -4.55 -12.74 -16.00
N ILE A 323 -4.78 -11.84 -15.05
CA ILE A 323 -5.38 -10.51 -15.30
C ILE A 323 -4.38 -9.36 -15.11
N GLY A 324 -3.22 -9.64 -14.51
CA GLY A 324 -2.21 -8.62 -14.22
C GLY A 324 -2.74 -7.52 -13.29
N HIS A 325 -2.13 -6.33 -13.35
CA HIS A 325 -2.47 -5.18 -12.50
C HIS A 325 -2.52 -3.88 -13.31
N GLY A 326 -3.03 -3.98 -14.52
CA GLY A 326 -3.02 -2.93 -15.53
C GLY A 326 -2.31 -3.40 -16.79
N ASP A 327 -2.89 -3.07 -17.94
CA ASP A 327 -2.33 -3.42 -19.23
C ASP A 327 -1.39 -2.31 -19.70
N SER A 328 -0.09 -2.60 -19.80
CA SER A 328 0.96 -1.60 -20.08
C SER A 328 1.81 -2.02 -21.28
N ASP A 329 2.21 -1.02 -22.08
CA ASP A 329 3.10 -1.16 -23.25
C ASP A 329 4.53 -1.70 -22.94
N LYS A 330 4.85 -1.98 -21.67
CA LYS A 330 6.16 -2.50 -21.26
C LYS A 330 6.29 -3.99 -21.55
N LEU A 331 7.48 -4.42 -21.99
CA LEU A 331 7.81 -5.85 -22.20
C LEU A 331 7.58 -6.72 -20.95
N ALA A 332 7.70 -6.15 -19.74
CA ALA A 332 7.42 -6.87 -18.51
C ALA A 332 5.97 -7.40 -18.41
N SER A 333 5.03 -6.84 -19.18
CA SER A 333 3.63 -7.27 -19.25
C SER A 333 3.44 -8.60 -19.99
N VAL A 334 4.40 -9.01 -20.83
CA VAL A 334 4.35 -10.24 -21.64
C VAL A 334 5.42 -11.23 -21.17
N ASN A 335 5.05 -12.05 -20.17
CA ASN A 335 5.97 -12.96 -19.50
C ASN A 335 5.71 -14.42 -19.92
N PRO A 336 6.73 -15.23 -20.26
CA PRO A 336 6.55 -16.66 -20.54
C PRO A 336 5.89 -17.45 -19.40
N TYR A 337 5.92 -16.95 -18.16
CA TYR A 337 5.20 -17.53 -17.03
C TYR A 337 3.68 -17.58 -17.27
N SER A 338 3.12 -16.71 -18.12
CA SER A 338 1.67 -16.70 -18.41
C SER A 338 1.16 -17.99 -19.06
N LYS A 339 2.04 -18.87 -19.55
CA LYS A 339 1.70 -20.20 -20.07
C LYS A 339 1.10 -21.17 -19.04
N VAL A 340 1.18 -20.86 -17.75
CA VAL A 340 0.64 -21.73 -16.69
C VAL A 340 -0.86 -21.56 -16.46
N TYR A 341 -1.47 -20.53 -17.03
CA TYR A 341 -2.88 -20.20 -16.85
C TYR A 341 -3.72 -20.79 -17.99
N ASP A 342 -5.00 -21.05 -17.74
CA ASP A 342 -5.95 -21.46 -18.77
C ASP A 342 -6.23 -20.31 -19.75
N GLU A 343 -6.30 -19.07 -19.24
CA GLU A 343 -6.50 -17.88 -20.06
C GLU A 343 -5.63 -16.70 -19.57
N VAL A 344 -5.32 -15.79 -20.48
CA VAL A 344 -4.73 -14.47 -20.20
C VAL A 344 -5.72 -13.40 -20.65
N TRP A 345 -6.11 -12.53 -19.73
CA TRP A 345 -7.07 -11.47 -20.03
C TRP A 345 -6.36 -10.14 -20.28
N THR A 346 -6.70 -9.51 -21.39
CA THR A 346 -6.11 -8.24 -21.83
C THR A 346 -7.17 -7.15 -21.92
N ALA A 347 -6.75 -5.88 -21.83
CA ALA A 347 -7.69 -4.77 -21.89
C ALA A 347 -8.33 -4.63 -23.28
N GLY A 348 -7.56 -4.88 -24.32
CA GLY A 348 -8.04 -4.90 -25.70
C GLY A 348 -7.06 -5.58 -26.61
N ARG A 349 -7.31 -5.52 -27.91
CA ARG A 349 -6.48 -6.14 -28.96
C ARG A 349 -4.99 -5.81 -28.83
N ALA A 350 -4.62 -4.62 -28.36
CA ALA A 350 -3.23 -4.24 -28.14
C ALA A 350 -2.47 -5.18 -27.19
N GLY A 351 -3.15 -5.78 -26.21
CA GLY A 351 -2.56 -6.80 -25.34
C GLY A 351 -2.36 -8.13 -26.04
N ARG A 352 -3.36 -8.58 -26.82
CA ARG A 352 -3.26 -9.76 -27.67
C ARG A 352 -2.08 -9.65 -28.65
N ASP A 353 -2.01 -8.54 -29.38
CA ASP A 353 -0.94 -8.28 -30.36
C ASP A 353 0.44 -8.27 -29.69
N ARG A 354 0.56 -7.76 -28.46
CA ARG A 354 1.82 -7.82 -27.69
C ARG A 354 2.27 -9.24 -27.37
N TYR A 355 1.36 -10.13 -26.99
CA TYR A 355 1.69 -11.54 -26.76
C TYR A 355 2.13 -12.23 -28.06
N ALA A 356 1.45 -11.94 -29.17
CA ALA A 356 1.82 -12.46 -30.50
C ALA A 356 3.21 -11.97 -30.94
N LEU A 357 3.50 -10.67 -30.80
CA LEU A 357 4.81 -10.09 -31.14
C LEU A 357 5.95 -10.62 -30.25
N ALA A 358 5.68 -10.85 -28.97
CA ALA A 358 6.69 -11.32 -28.03
C ALA A 358 7.02 -12.81 -28.18
N ASP A 359 6.16 -13.59 -28.86
CA ASP A 359 6.31 -15.02 -29.12
C ASP A 359 6.73 -15.83 -27.87
N VAL A 360 6.09 -15.53 -26.74
CA VAL A 360 6.42 -16.15 -25.44
C VAL A 360 5.78 -17.53 -25.24
N GLY A 361 5.04 -18.02 -26.26
CA GLY A 361 4.39 -19.32 -26.31
C GLY A 361 3.02 -19.41 -25.61
N VAL A 362 2.37 -18.27 -25.33
CA VAL A 362 0.94 -18.24 -24.96
C VAL A 362 0.13 -18.36 -26.25
N ARG A 363 -0.89 -19.23 -26.26
CA ARG A 363 -1.71 -19.46 -27.45
C ARG A 363 -2.71 -18.34 -27.64
N ASP A 364 -2.99 -17.97 -28.88
CA ASP A 364 -3.90 -16.85 -29.18
C ASP A 364 -5.34 -17.16 -28.75
N GLU A 365 -5.78 -18.42 -28.86
CA GLU A 365 -7.09 -18.86 -28.38
C GLU A 365 -7.27 -18.77 -26.86
N ASP A 366 -6.17 -18.73 -26.10
CA ASP A 366 -6.16 -18.59 -24.64
C ASP A 366 -6.07 -17.11 -24.21
N ILE A 367 -6.02 -16.17 -25.15
CA ILE A 367 -6.06 -14.74 -24.86
C ILE A 367 -7.49 -14.23 -25.04
N VAL A 368 -8.03 -13.57 -24.02
CA VAL A 368 -9.39 -13.01 -24.03
C VAL A 368 -9.33 -11.51 -23.77
N GLU A 369 -10.00 -10.74 -24.61
CA GLU A 369 -10.13 -9.29 -24.47
C GLU A 369 -11.34 -9.00 -23.58
N VAL A 370 -11.13 -8.39 -22.42
CA VAL A 370 -12.18 -8.18 -21.40
C VAL A 370 -12.40 -6.72 -21.05
N GLY A 371 -11.74 -5.79 -21.74
CA GLY A 371 -11.75 -4.40 -21.35
C GLY A 371 -10.97 -4.14 -20.07
N ARG A 372 -11.18 -2.95 -19.48
CA ARG A 372 -10.52 -2.54 -18.26
C ARG A 372 -11.54 -2.01 -17.24
N PRO A 373 -12.19 -2.90 -16.48
CA PRO A 373 -13.29 -2.52 -15.57
C PRO A 373 -12.86 -1.52 -14.48
N GLN A 374 -11.57 -1.42 -14.17
CA GLN A 374 -11.05 -0.39 -13.24
C GLN A 374 -11.26 1.05 -13.73
N LEU A 375 -11.49 1.23 -15.03
CA LEU A 375 -11.71 2.54 -15.65
C LEU A 375 -13.19 2.93 -15.70
N ALA A 376 -14.10 2.09 -15.19
CA ALA A 376 -15.54 2.37 -15.16
C ALA A 376 -15.92 3.74 -14.54
N PRO A 377 -15.19 4.29 -13.54
CA PRO A 377 -15.48 5.63 -13.02
C PRO A 377 -15.18 6.79 -13.98
N ILE A 378 -14.47 6.56 -15.09
CA ILE A 378 -14.11 7.61 -16.06
C ILE A 378 -15.28 7.88 -17.00
N GLU A 379 -15.75 9.13 -17.02
CA GLU A 379 -16.85 9.56 -17.87
C GLU A 379 -16.41 9.78 -19.32
N SER A 380 -17.23 9.30 -20.26
CA SER A 380 -17.01 9.47 -21.70
C SER A 380 -17.24 10.92 -22.16
N TRP A 381 -16.50 11.32 -23.18
CA TRP A 381 -16.58 12.64 -23.81
C TRP A 381 -17.90 12.82 -24.54
N THR A 382 -18.61 13.90 -24.22
CA THR A 382 -19.90 14.24 -24.85
C THR A 382 -19.74 15.10 -26.12
N GLY A 383 -18.52 15.50 -26.46
CA GLY A 383 -18.24 16.38 -27.60
C GLY A 383 -18.25 17.87 -27.27
N THR A 384 -18.61 18.26 -26.04
CA THR A 384 -18.71 19.68 -25.64
C THR A 384 -18.17 19.90 -24.23
N PRO A 385 -17.48 21.02 -23.96
CA PRO A 385 -17.00 21.33 -22.62
C PRO A 385 -18.10 21.33 -21.56
N LYS A 386 -17.78 20.82 -20.35
CA LYS A 386 -18.73 20.76 -19.23
C LYS A 386 -19.17 22.13 -18.71
N ARG A 387 -18.32 23.13 -18.89
CA ARG A 387 -18.49 24.50 -18.37
C ARG A 387 -18.24 25.51 -19.48
N PRO A 388 -18.70 26.77 -19.32
CA PRO A 388 -18.47 27.81 -20.33
C PRO A 388 -16.98 28.11 -20.59
N VAL A 389 -16.11 27.83 -19.62
CA VAL A 389 -14.65 27.89 -19.76
C VAL A 389 -14.14 26.45 -19.73
N PRO A 390 -13.51 25.96 -20.82
CA PRO A 390 -12.99 24.60 -20.86
C PRO A 390 -11.88 24.40 -19.84
N THR A 391 -11.83 23.21 -19.25
CA THR A 391 -10.87 22.84 -18.21
C THR A 391 -9.81 21.91 -18.76
N VAL A 392 -8.54 22.32 -18.70
CA VAL A 392 -7.38 21.50 -19.07
C VAL A 392 -6.70 20.98 -17.81
N LEU A 393 -6.57 19.66 -17.72
CA LEU A 393 -5.77 19.01 -16.69
C LEU A 393 -4.31 18.90 -17.14
N TYR A 394 -3.37 19.48 -16.42
CA TYR A 394 -1.95 19.19 -16.54
C TYR A 394 -1.52 18.18 -15.47
N ALA A 395 -1.22 16.95 -15.90
CA ALA A 395 -0.87 15.82 -15.03
C ALA A 395 0.47 15.20 -15.43
N PRO A 396 1.61 15.84 -15.12
CA PRO A 396 2.93 15.32 -15.47
C PRO A 396 3.39 14.21 -14.51
N THR A 397 4.25 13.33 -15.01
CA THR A 397 5.00 12.37 -14.18
C THR A 397 6.03 13.08 -13.30
N TRP A 398 6.69 12.30 -12.45
CA TRP A 398 7.84 12.73 -11.67
C TRP A 398 9.15 12.42 -12.40
N GLU A 399 10.27 12.91 -11.87
CA GLU A 399 11.60 12.82 -12.48
C GLU A 399 12.19 11.40 -12.68
N GLY A 400 11.42 10.34 -12.43
CA GLY A 400 11.84 8.95 -12.55
C GLY A 400 12.99 8.57 -11.62
N TRP A 401 13.51 7.35 -11.80
CA TRP A 401 14.68 6.86 -11.04
C TRP A 401 16.01 7.19 -11.72
N ASP A 402 16.00 7.43 -13.03
CA ASP A 402 17.15 7.81 -13.84
C ASP A 402 17.05 9.27 -14.33
N ASN A 403 18.07 9.75 -15.04
CA ASN A 403 18.13 11.13 -15.54
C ASN A 403 17.63 11.27 -16.98
N ASN A 404 16.79 10.36 -17.47
CA ASN A 404 16.25 10.47 -18.82
C ASN A 404 15.37 11.73 -18.94
N PRO A 405 15.64 12.65 -19.89
CA PRO A 405 14.83 13.85 -20.09
C PRO A 405 13.37 13.54 -20.46
N GLY A 406 13.09 12.36 -21.03
CA GLY A 406 11.73 11.90 -21.34
C GLY A 406 10.92 11.45 -20.12
N ASN A 407 11.51 11.42 -18.93
CA ASN A 407 10.80 10.94 -17.74
C ASN A 407 9.68 11.85 -17.28
N THR A 408 9.78 13.17 -17.49
CA THR A 408 8.78 14.17 -17.05
C THR A 408 8.85 15.44 -17.88
N SER A 409 7.70 16.00 -18.22
CA SER A 409 7.61 17.31 -18.88
C SER A 409 7.94 18.48 -17.95
N LEU A 410 7.95 18.27 -16.62
CA LEU A 410 8.10 19.35 -15.64
C LEU A 410 9.39 20.16 -15.82
N LEU A 411 10.48 19.50 -16.16
CA LEU A 411 11.81 20.12 -16.21
C LEU A 411 11.99 21.02 -17.43
N LEU A 412 11.57 20.55 -18.60
CA LEU A 412 11.89 21.17 -19.88
C LEU A 412 10.71 21.92 -20.50
N ALA A 413 9.49 21.47 -20.27
CA ALA A 413 8.29 22.01 -20.92
C ALA A 413 7.26 22.61 -19.96
N GLY A 414 7.25 22.20 -18.69
CA GLY A 414 6.12 22.43 -17.77
C GLY A 414 5.75 23.90 -17.58
N GLU A 415 6.73 24.79 -17.46
CA GLU A 415 6.46 26.23 -17.37
C GLU A 415 5.93 26.81 -18.68
N ASN A 416 6.42 26.33 -19.83
CA ASN A 416 5.97 26.80 -21.14
C ASN A 416 4.53 26.36 -21.41
N ILE A 417 4.20 25.12 -21.06
CA ILE A 417 2.85 24.56 -21.14
C ILE A 417 1.88 25.44 -20.37
N VAL A 418 2.18 25.71 -19.10
CA VAL A 418 1.30 26.51 -18.24
C VAL A 418 1.21 27.96 -18.74
N ARG A 419 2.32 28.59 -19.14
CA ARG A 419 2.29 29.95 -19.72
C ARG A 419 1.38 30.04 -20.94
N ARG A 420 1.37 29.03 -21.80
CA ARG A 420 0.56 29.02 -23.02
C ARG A 420 -0.91 28.80 -22.73
N LEU A 421 -1.24 27.88 -21.83
CA LEU A 421 -2.62 27.70 -21.37
C LEU A 421 -3.15 29.00 -20.76
N LEU A 422 -2.38 29.67 -19.90
CA LEU A 422 -2.79 30.92 -19.27
C LEU A 422 -2.93 32.11 -20.24
N LYS A 423 -2.25 32.06 -21.40
CA LYS A 423 -2.28 33.10 -22.44
C LYS A 423 -3.16 32.74 -23.64
N ALA A 424 -3.96 31.68 -23.55
CA ALA A 424 -4.88 31.29 -24.61
C ALA A 424 -5.83 32.46 -24.94
N GLU A 425 -6.13 32.66 -26.23
CA GLU A 425 -7.01 33.74 -26.69
C GLU A 425 -8.42 33.60 -26.10
N GLN A 426 -8.93 32.37 -26.05
CA GLN A 426 -10.12 32.04 -25.30
C GLN A 426 -9.73 31.62 -23.88
N PRO A 427 -10.43 32.11 -22.83
CA PRO A 427 -10.14 31.70 -21.47
C PRO A 427 -10.24 30.19 -21.30
N VAL A 428 -9.24 29.60 -20.64
CA VAL A 428 -9.22 28.20 -20.20
C VAL A 428 -9.03 28.14 -18.69
N ARG A 429 -9.54 27.11 -18.04
CA ARG A 429 -9.22 26.75 -16.65
C ARG A 429 -8.11 25.70 -16.67
N VAL A 430 -7.19 25.80 -15.72
CA VAL A 430 -6.05 24.89 -15.62
C VAL A 430 -6.08 24.21 -14.26
N LEU A 431 -6.16 22.88 -14.27
CA LEU A 431 -5.97 22.03 -13.11
C LEU A 431 -4.58 21.43 -13.19
N TYR A 432 -3.73 21.66 -12.19
CA TYR A 432 -2.40 21.06 -12.14
C TYR A 432 -2.35 20.00 -11.05
N LYS A 433 -2.21 18.73 -11.43
CA LYS A 433 -2.07 17.61 -10.50
C LYS A 433 -0.69 16.97 -10.64
N PRO A 434 0.31 17.39 -9.83
CA PRO A 434 1.64 16.79 -9.86
C PRO A 434 1.62 15.35 -9.35
N HIS A 435 2.54 14.53 -9.84
CA HIS A 435 2.78 13.22 -9.27
C HIS A 435 3.22 13.32 -7.79
N PRO A 436 2.79 12.42 -6.87
CA PRO A 436 3.13 12.50 -5.44
C PRO A 436 4.64 12.44 -5.13
N PHE A 437 5.44 11.89 -6.05
CA PHE A 437 6.90 11.79 -5.92
C PHE A 437 7.66 12.94 -6.58
N THR A 438 6.98 13.93 -7.16
CA THR A 438 7.64 15.07 -7.78
C THR A 438 8.58 15.78 -6.81
N GLY A 439 9.85 15.88 -7.20
CA GLY A 439 10.87 16.55 -6.41
C GLY A 439 11.41 15.76 -5.22
N THR A 440 11.11 14.46 -5.13
CA THR A 440 11.68 13.57 -4.10
C THR A 440 13.14 13.20 -4.37
N ARG A 441 13.53 13.13 -5.66
CA ARG A 441 14.89 12.81 -6.10
C ARG A 441 15.61 14.03 -6.68
N SER A 442 14.91 14.87 -7.45
CA SER A 442 15.47 16.03 -8.15
C SER A 442 15.07 17.36 -7.51
N ALA A 443 16.07 18.12 -7.05
CA ALA A 443 15.86 19.48 -6.55
C ALA A 443 15.37 20.44 -7.65
N GLU A 444 15.77 20.19 -8.90
CA GLU A 444 15.34 20.96 -10.07
C GLU A 444 13.86 20.71 -10.36
N ALA A 445 13.39 19.45 -10.30
CA ALA A 445 11.99 19.11 -10.47
C ALA A 445 11.12 19.72 -9.36
N LYS A 446 11.62 19.72 -8.12
CA LYS A 446 10.98 20.40 -7.00
C LYS A 446 10.87 21.91 -7.23
N ALA A 447 11.91 22.53 -7.76
CA ALA A 447 11.92 23.96 -8.07
C ALA A 447 10.97 24.30 -9.24
N ALA A 448 10.94 23.47 -10.29
CA ALA A 448 10.00 23.62 -11.41
C ALA A 448 8.54 23.51 -10.95
N HIS A 449 8.23 22.49 -10.14
CA HIS A 449 6.92 22.35 -9.49
C HIS A 449 6.51 23.61 -8.73
N ALA A 450 7.40 24.14 -7.88
CA ALA A 450 7.12 25.36 -7.11
C ALA A 450 6.87 26.59 -8.00
N ARG A 451 7.61 26.74 -9.10
CA ARG A 451 7.40 27.85 -10.06
C ARG A 451 6.07 27.71 -10.82
N ILE A 452 5.69 26.51 -11.22
CA ILE A 452 4.39 26.24 -11.85
C ILE A 452 3.25 26.53 -10.88
N THR A 453 3.35 26.07 -9.63
CA THR A 453 2.38 26.36 -8.57
C THR A 453 2.20 27.86 -8.39
N ALA A 454 3.30 28.61 -8.23
CA ALA A 454 3.25 30.06 -8.07
C ALA A 454 2.64 30.78 -9.29
N MET A 455 2.89 30.27 -10.51
CA MET A 455 2.31 30.83 -11.73
C MET A 455 0.78 30.67 -11.77
N LEU A 456 0.28 29.49 -11.39
CA LEU A 456 -1.14 29.19 -11.35
C LEU A 456 -1.86 29.93 -10.22
N GLU A 457 -1.27 30.00 -9.03
CA GLU A 457 -1.81 30.75 -7.90
C GLU A 457 -1.90 32.24 -8.23
N LYS A 458 -0.86 32.81 -8.84
CA LYS A 458 -0.89 34.19 -9.31
C LYS A 458 -1.98 34.40 -10.37
N ALA A 459 -2.05 33.53 -11.38
CA ALA A 459 -3.07 33.65 -12.43
C ALA A 459 -4.50 33.49 -11.89
N ALA A 460 -4.71 32.64 -10.89
CA ALA A 460 -5.99 32.52 -10.19
C ALA A 460 -6.36 33.82 -9.47
N ALA A 461 -5.42 34.44 -8.76
CA ALA A 461 -5.63 35.71 -8.06
C ALA A 461 -5.89 36.88 -9.03
N ASP A 462 -5.09 36.97 -10.11
CA ASP A 462 -5.26 37.99 -11.15
C ASP A 462 -6.64 37.85 -11.82
N ARG A 463 -7.04 36.62 -12.18
CA ARG A 463 -8.35 36.33 -12.77
C ARG A 463 -9.49 36.67 -11.80
N ALA A 464 -9.35 36.34 -10.52
CA ALA A 464 -10.37 36.64 -9.51
C ALA A 464 -10.61 38.15 -9.30
N ALA A 465 -9.66 39.01 -9.70
CA ALA A 465 -9.81 40.46 -9.62
C ALA A 465 -10.47 41.09 -10.86
N GLU A 466 -10.67 40.35 -11.95
CA GLU A 466 -11.34 40.87 -13.14
C GLU A 466 -12.85 41.05 -12.89
N PRO A 467 -13.48 42.15 -13.37
CA PRO A 467 -14.88 42.46 -13.08
C PRO A 467 -15.86 41.31 -13.36
N ARG A 468 -15.69 40.62 -14.50
CA ARG A 468 -16.53 39.48 -14.89
C ARG A 468 -16.50 38.36 -13.84
N TRP A 469 -15.32 38.04 -13.30
CA TRP A 469 -15.16 36.95 -12.34
C TRP A 469 -15.50 37.37 -10.92
N VAL A 470 -15.42 38.67 -10.59
CA VAL A 470 -15.95 39.22 -9.34
C VAL A 470 -17.48 39.05 -9.30
N GLU A 471 -18.18 39.38 -10.39
CA GLU A 471 -19.63 39.18 -10.50
C GLU A 471 -20.02 37.71 -10.43
N GLU A 472 -19.35 36.85 -11.21
CA GLU A 472 -19.56 35.40 -11.18
C GLU A 472 -19.27 34.80 -9.79
N SER A 473 -18.20 35.26 -9.14
CA SER A 473 -17.86 34.88 -7.77
C SER A 473 -18.97 35.29 -6.82
N ALA A 474 -19.42 36.54 -6.84
CA ALA A 474 -20.49 37.02 -5.96
C ALA A 474 -21.79 36.22 -6.15
N ALA A 475 -22.16 35.90 -7.40
CA ALA A 475 -23.34 35.09 -7.71
C ALA A 475 -23.24 33.66 -7.13
N GLY A 476 -22.06 33.04 -7.16
CA GLY A 476 -21.85 31.69 -6.65
C GLY A 476 -21.53 31.58 -5.15
N GLN A 477 -21.44 32.68 -4.41
CA GLN A 477 -20.93 32.68 -3.02
C GLN A 477 -21.75 31.78 -2.09
N ALA A 478 -23.08 31.82 -2.19
CA ALA A 478 -23.96 31.01 -1.36
C ALA A 478 -23.79 29.50 -1.58
N ASP A 479 -23.59 29.06 -2.84
CA ASP A 479 -23.33 27.64 -3.15
C ASP A 479 -21.96 27.20 -2.62
N ARG A 480 -20.92 28.05 -2.74
CA ARG A 480 -19.60 27.74 -2.19
C ARG A 480 -19.61 27.61 -0.67
N ASP A 481 -20.31 28.49 0.04
CA ASP A 481 -20.45 28.42 1.50
C ASP A 481 -21.21 27.15 1.93
N ALA A 482 -22.24 26.77 1.18
CA ALA A 482 -22.98 25.52 1.38
C ALA A 482 -22.09 24.30 1.11
N ALA A 483 -21.33 24.29 0.02
CA ALA A 483 -20.40 23.22 -0.34
C ALA A 483 -19.29 23.06 0.70
N GLN A 484 -18.75 24.15 1.25
CA GLN A 484 -17.74 24.10 2.30
C GLN A 484 -18.30 23.49 3.60
N THR A 485 -19.53 23.86 3.96
CA THR A 485 -20.24 23.29 5.12
C THR A 485 -20.51 21.80 4.93
N GLU A 486 -20.96 21.42 3.73
CA GLU A 486 -21.19 20.03 3.34
C GLU A 486 -19.90 19.21 3.39
N LEU A 487 -18.78 19.75 2.88
CA LEU A 487 -17.49 19.09 2.86
C LEU A 487 -17.02 18.74 4.28
N VAL A 488 -17.10 19.70 5.22
CA VAL A 488 -16.75 19.49 6.64
C VAL A 488 -17.61 18.38 7.26
N ARG A 489 -18.92 18.37 6.98
CA ARG A 489 -19.86 17.34 7.46
C ARG A 489 -19.51 15.96 6.90
N ILE A 490 -19.25 15.87 5.59
CA ILE A 490 -18.90 14.62 4.90
C ILE A 490 -17.57 14.09 5.43
N GLU A 491 -16.57 14.96 5.62
CA GLU A 491 -15.27 14.58 6.16
C GLU A 491 -15.38 14.06 7.59
N ALA A 492 -16.18 14.69 8.44
CA ALA A 492 -16.46 14.19 9.79
C ALA A 492 -17.11 12.80 9.74
N ARG A 493 -18.11 12.60 8.87
CA ARG A 493 -18.77 11.30 8.73
C ARG A 493 -17.86 10.22 8.15
N LEU A 494 -17.07 10.53 7.13
CA LEU A 494 -16.06 9.62 6.58
C LEU A 494 -15.00 9.29 7.63
N ALA A 495 -14.63 10.23 8.50
CA ALA A 495 -13.70 9.97 9.60
C ALA A 495 -14.31 9.04 10.66
N GLU A 496 -15.60 9.17 10.98
CA GLU A 496 -16.34 8.22 11.83
C GLU A 496 -16.41 6.82 11.20
N LEU A 497 -16.72 6.74 9.90
CA LEU A 497 -16.80 5.48 9.16
C LEU A 497 -15.41 4.85 8.95
N ALA A 498 -14.35 5.64 8.88
CA ALA A 498 -12.96 5.17 8.82
C ALA A 498 -12.37 4.88 10.20
N ALA A 499 -12.95 5.43 11.27
CA ALA A 499 -12.51 5.16 12.64
C ALA A 499 -12.60 3.65 12.86
N PRO A 500 -11.49 2.98 13.20
CA PRO A 500 -11.50 1.55 13.45
C PRO A 500 -12.41 1.31 14.64
N GLY A 501 -13.66 0.88 14.40
CA GLY A 501 -14.59 0.54 15.48
C GLY A 501 -13.89 -0.47 16.38
N LYS A 502 -13.74 -0.16 17.69
CA LYS A 502 -12.85 -0.85 18.66
C LYS A 502 -11.85 -1.80 17.99
N GLY A 503 -11.00 -1.24 17.12
CA GLY A 503 -10.08 -2.04 16.32
C GLY A 503 -9.21 -2.85 17.25
N GLY A 504 -9.16 -4.16 17.04
CA GLY A 504 -8.41 -5.08 17.89
C GLY A 504 -6.98 -4.60 18.18
N ASP A 505 -6.56 -4.73 19.43
CA ASP A 505 -5.22 -4.48 19.93
C ASP A 505 -4.16 -5.39 19.23
N ASP A 506 -4.60 -6.49 18.60
CA ASP A 506 -3.82 -7.32 17.68
C ASP A 506 -4.58 -7.78 16.41
N GLU A 507 -3.85 -8.46 15.52
CA GLU A 507 -4.36 -8.95 14.22
C GLU A 507 -5.48 -9.99 14.35
N SER A 508 -5.48 -10.77 15.42
CA SER A 508 -6.48 -11.81 15.66
C SER A 508 -7.80 -11.19 16.10
N GLU A 509 -7.76 -10.20 16.99
CA GLU A 509 -8.95 -9.42 17.32
C GLU A 509 -9.47 -8.61 16.13
N GLN A 510 -8.57 -8.05 15.30
CA GLN A 510 -8.98 -7.37 14.06
C GLN A 510 -9.73 -8.31 13.12
N SER A 511 -9.28 -9.56 12.99
CA SER A 511 -9.98 -10.58 12.20
C SER A 511 -11.37 -10.90 12.77
N ARG A 512 -11.50 -10.99 14.11
CA ARG A 512 -12.81 -11.15 14.78
C ARG A 512 -13.75 -9.96 14.55
N ALA A 513 -13.22 -8.74 14.64
CA ALA A 513 -14.02 -7.51 14.61
C ALA A 513 -14.34 -7.04 13.18
N SER A 514 -13.56 -7.47 12.19
CA SER A 514 -13.73 -7.10 10.78
C SER A 514 -14.82 -7.95 10.15
N LEU A 515 -16.08 -7.66 10.47
CA LEU A 515 -17.24 -8.24 9.81
C LEU A 515 -17.64 -7.38 8.61
N ALA A 516 -18.26 -8.01 7.61
CA ALA A 516 -18.77 -7.31 6.44
C ALA A 516 -19.90 -6.37 6.89
N ASP A 517 -19.85 -5.12 6.45
CA ASP A 517 -20.90 -4.13 6.72
C ASP A 517 -21.26 -3.43 5.40
N PRO A 518 -22.11 -4.06 4.57
CA PRO A 518 -22.47 -3.54 3.26
C PRO A 518 -23.14 -2.16 3.31
N GLU A 519 -23.90 -1.88 4.38
CA GLU A 519 -24.57 -0.59 4.57
C GLU A 519 -23.55 0.51 4.82
N ARG A 520 -22.60 0.29 5.75
CA ARG A 520 -21.50 1.23 6.03
C ARG A 520 -20.64 1.50 4.82
N GLU A 521 -20.41 0.49 3.98
CA GLU A 521 -19.64 0.65 2.75
C GLU A 521 -20.39 1.41 1.67
N THR A 522 -21.67 1.10 1.48
CA THR A 522 -22.55 1.84 0.56
C THR A 522 -22.62 3.30 0.97
N GLU A 523 -22.76 3.57 2.27
CA GLU A 523 -22.70 4.93 2.84
C GLU A 523 -21.34 5.59 2.55
N ALA A 524 -20.22 4.90 2.84
CA ALA A 524 -18.89 5.45 2.60
C ALA A 524 -18.62 5.73 1.11
N ALA A 525 -19.10 4.88 0.20
CA ALA A 525 -19.00 5.08 -1.24
C ALA A 525 -19.85 6.29 -1.69
N GLY A 526 -21.09 6.40 -1.19
CA GLY A 526 -21.95 7.55 -1.43
C GLY A 526 -21.33 8.86 -0.93
N LEU A 527 -20.76 8.86 0.27
CA LEU A 527 -20.07 10.01 0.85
C LEU A 527 -18.79 10.38 0.09
N ARG A 528 -18.07 9.43 -0.51
CA ARG A 528 -16.90 9.73 -1.35
C ARG A 528 -17.31 10.45 -2.63
N ARG A 529 -18.40 10.03 -3.28
CA ARG A 529 -18.97 10.73 -4.44
C ARG A 529 -19.43 12.14 -4.05
N ALA A 530 -20.22 12.26 -2.97
CA ALA A 530 -20.66 13.55 -2.47
C ALA A 530 -19.49 14.45 -2.03
N TRP A 531 -18.41 13.90 -1.47
CA TRP A 531 -17.19 14.64 -1.15
C TRP A 531 -16.57 15.25 -2.41
N ASN A 532 -16.49 14.48 -3.51
CA ASN A 532 -15.94 14.97 -4.77
C ASN A 532 -16.81 16.09 -5.35
N ASP A 533 -18.13 15.92 -5.36
CA ASP A 533 -19.06 16.93 -5.86
C ASP A 533 -19.05 18.21 -5.02
N ALA A 534 -18.95 18.09 -3.69
CA ALA A 534 -18.78 19.23 -2.79
C ALA A 534 -17.42 19.91 -2.99
N TYR A 535 -16.34 19.15 -3.14
CA TYR A 535 -14.99 19.68 -3.34
C TYR A 535 -14.92 20.63 -4.55
N TRP A 536 -15.43 20.20 -5.71
CA TRP A 536 -15.40 21.03 -6.92
C TRP A 536 -16.28 22.28 -6.83
N ARG A 537 -17.29 22.28 -5.97
CA ARG A 537 -18.14 23.44 -5.68
C ARG A 537 -17.59 24.39 -4.63
N THR A 538 -16.50 24.05 -3.92
CA THR A 538 -15.90 24.97 -2.92
C THR A 538 -15.21 26.19 -3.55
N PHE A 539 -15.06 26.21 -4.86
CA PHE A 539 -14.44 27.28 -5.62
C PHE A 539 -15.13 27.46 -6.98
N GLY A 540 -14.90 28.59 -7.63
CA GLY A 540 -15.47 28.89 -8.94
C GLY A 540 -15.03 27.88 -10.01
N TRP A 541 -15.98 27.49 -10.86
CA TRP A 541 -15.76 26.56 -11.99
C TRP A 541 -14.78 27.09 -13.05
N TRP A 542 -14.36 28.36 -12.95
CA TRP A 542 -13.41 29.08 -13.82
C TRP A 542 -12.00 29.23 -13.21
N GLU A 543 -11.83 28.89 -11.93
CA GLU A 543 -10.60 29.13 -11.17
C GLU A 543 -9.51 28.10 -11.48
N HIS A 544 -8.29 28.57 -11.75
CA HIS A 544 -7.12 27.71 -11.83
C HIS A 544 -6.82 27.07 -10.46
N ARG A 545 -6.44 25.79 -10.45
CA ARG A 545 -6.20 25.07 -9.19
C ARG A 545 -4.99 24.14 -9.26
N VAL A 546 -4.24 24.11 -8.16
CA VAL A 546 -3.16 23.16 -7.91
C VAL A 546 -3.70 22.09 -6.96
N ILE A 547 -3.77 20.85 -7.44
CA ILE A 547 -4.40 19.74 -6.74
C ILE A 547 -3.32 18.87 -6.10
N THR A 548 -2.95 19.23 -4.87
CA THR A 548 -2.02 18.45 -4.05
C THR A 548 -2.76 17.47 -3.15
N GLY A 549 -2.07 16.40 -2.73
CA GLY A 549 -2.65 15.39 -1.84
C GLY A 549 -3.31 14.22 -2.56
N SER A 550 -3.89 13.32 -1.77
CA SER A 550 -4.47 12.05 -2.20
C SER A 550 -5.91 12.17 -2.74
N LYS A 551 -6.58 13.30 -2.51
CA LYS A 551 -7.91 13.62 -3.01
C LYS A 551 -7.96 15.05 -3.59
N PRO A 552 -8.83 15.33 -4.58
CA PRO A 552 -9.58 14.36 -5.38
C PRO A 552 -8.65 13.36 -6.07
N HIS A 553 -9.19 12.18 -6.39
CA HIS A 553 -8.43 11.14 -7.08
C HIS A 553 -8.14 11.59 -8.53
N LEU A 554 -7.26 10.87 -9.20
CA LEU A 554 -6.87 11.22 -10.56
C LEU A 554 -8.06 11.13 -11.54
N TYR A 555 -8.90 10.09 -11.41
CA TYR A 555 -10.08 9.92 -12.27
C TYR A 555 -11.15 10.99 -12.02
N ASP A 556 -11.29 11.47 -10.79
CA ASP A 556 -12.13 12.64 -10.50
C ASP A 556 -11.64 13.89 -11.25
N CYS A 557 -10.32 14.07 -11.35
CA CYS A 557 -9.73 15.16 -12.14
C CYS A 557 -9.92 14.95 -13.65
N PHE A 558 -9.93 13.70 -14.12
CA PHE A 558 -10.28 13.39 -15.51
C PHE A 558 -11.72 13.77 -15.81
N ASN A 559 -12.64 13.46 -14.88
CA ASN A 559 -14.05 13.76 -15.05
C ASN A 559 -14.30 15.28 -15.02
N GLU A 560 -13.57 16.05 -14.20
CA GLU A 560 -13.69 17.52 -14.17
C GLU A 560 -13.04 18.24 -15.38
N SER A 561 -12.14 17.58 -16.12
CA SER A 561 -11.45 18.19 -17.27
C SER A 561 -12.13 17.88 -18.61
N ASP A 562 -11.95 18.78 -19.57
CA ASP A 562 -12.40 18.64 -20.96
C ASP A 562 -11.26 18.19 -21.89
N GLY A 563 -10.01 18.33 -21.44
CA GLY A 563 -8.84 17.75 -22.07
C GLY A 563 -7.64 17.69 -21.13
N MET A 564 -6.58 16.98 -21.53
CA MET A 564 -5.41 16.76 -20.68
C MET A 564 -4.09 17.05 -21.40
N VAL A 565 -3.13 17.60 -20.66
CA VAL A 565 -1.71 17.64 -21.04
C VAL A 565 -0.93 16.73 -20.09
N SER A 566 -0.08 15.87 -20.64
CA SER A 566 0.83 15.01 -19.87
C SER A 566 2.13 14.76 -20.64
N ASP A 567 2.89 13.78 -20.17
CA ASP A 567 4.12 13.22 -20.74
C ASP A 567 3.94 11.69 -20.87
N ILE A 568 5.02 10.93 -21.08
CA ILE A 568 4.95 9.47 -21.24
C ILE A 568 4.52 8.84 -19.90
N SER A 569 3.22 8.55 -19.78
CA SER A 569 2.62 8.10 -18.54
C SER A 569 1.53 7.06 -18.77
N SER A 570 1.45 6.08 -17.87
CA SER A 570 0.27 5.19 -17.75
C SER A 570 -1.03 5.97 -17.48
N VAL A 571 -0.93 7.20 -16.96
CA VAL A 571 -2.05 8.13 -16.80
C VAL A 571 -2.70 8.46 -18.15
N VAL A 572 -1.90 8.56 -19.22
CA VAL A 572 -2.41 8.80 -20.58
C VAL A 572 -3.26 7.62 -21.05
N SER A 573 -2.78 6.39 -20.81
CA SER A 573 -3.53 5.18 -21.15
C SER A 573 -4.88 5.10 -20.45
N ASP A 574 -4.97 5.56 -19.19
CA ASP A 574 -6.23 5.64 -18.46
C ASP A 574 -7.13 6.76 -19.01
N PHE A 575 -6.57 7.95 -19.29
CA PHE A 575 -7.34 9.09 -19.79
C PHE A 575 -7.99 8.83 -21.16
N ILE A 576 -7.38 7.98 -22.00
CA ILE A 576 -7.94 7.54 -23.29
C ILE A 576 -9.34 6.92 -23.13
N ALA A 577 -9.67 6.32 -21.98
CA ALA A 577 -11.01 5.81 -21.71
C ALA A 577 -12.10 6.89 -21.80
N SER A 578 -11.76 8.13 -21.47
CA SER A 578 -12.69 9.27 -21.59
C SER A 578 -12.98 9.64 -23.05
N GLY A 579 -12.11 9.33 -24.00
CA GLY A 579 -12.22 9.79 -25.40
C GLY A 579 -11.95 11.30 -25.61
N LYS A 580 -11.66 12.04 -24.54
CA LYS A 580 -11.40 13.49 -24.57
C LYS A 580 -10.09 13.81 -25.32
N PRO A 581 -9.97 15.01 -25.92
CA PRO A 581 -8.71 15.48 -26.49
C PRO A 581 -7.57 15.50 -25.45
N TYR A 582 -6.37 15.11 -25.87
CA TYR A 582 -5.19 15.14 -25.01
C TYR A 582 -3.92 15.43 -25.79
N ALA A 583 -2.94 15.99 -25.08
CA ALA A 583 -1.62 16.30 -25.59
C ALA A 583 -0.53 15.63 -24.74
N VAL A 584 0.53 15.17 -25.41
CA VAL A 584 1.67 14.52 -24.76
C VAL A 584 2.95 15.22 -25.18
N THR A 585 3.80 15.53 -24.19
CA THR A 585 5.05 16.25 -24.44
C THR A 585 6.18 15.29 -24.82
N ASP A 586 6.84 15.55 -25.95
CA ASP A 586 8.09 14.89 -26.32
C ASP A 586 9.28 15.66 -25.72
N SER A 587 9.49 15.48 -24.41
CA SER A 587 10.55 16.20 -23.68
C SER A 587 11.97 15.76 -24.05
N ALA A 588 12.11 14.58 -24.64
CA ALA A 588 13.38 14.06 -25.13
C ALA A 588 13.72 14.51 -26.55
N GLU A 589 12.82 15.24 -27.22
CA GLU A 589 12.99 15.75 -28.59
C GLU A 589 13.32 14.63 -29.58
N LEU A 590 12.64 13.48 -29.44
CA LEU A 590 12.78 12.34 -30.35
C LEU A 590 12.25 12.66 -31.76
N GLY A 591 11.31 13.59 -31.85
CA GLY A 591 10.59 13.93 -33.06
C GLY A 591 9.29 13.13 -33.19
N VAL A 592 8.26 13.75 -33.78
CA VAL A 592 6.87 13.26 -33.77
C VAL A 592 6.73 11.81 -34.24
N GLU A 593 7.36 11.44 -35.36
CA GLU A 593 7.25 10.10 -35.93
C GLU A 593 7.92 9.03 -35.06
N GLU A 594 9.12 9.32 -34.54
CA GLU A 594 9.83 8.44 -33.62
C GLU A 594 9.07 8.28 -32.32
N PHE A 595 8.56 9.39 -31.78
CA PHE A 595 7.82 9.43 -30.53
C PHE A 595 6.54 8.58 -30.61
N LYS A 596 5.79 8.68 -31.71
CA LYS A 596 4.61 7.85 -31.99
C LYS A 596 4.95 6.38 -32.22
N ARG A 597 6.10 6.08 -32.83
CA ARG A 597 6.56 4.69 -33.02
C ARG A 597 6.87 4.02 -31.69
N GLN A 598 7.52 4.74 -30.78
CA GLN A 598 7.92 4.20 -29.48
C GLN A 598 6.76 4.12 -28.46
N ASN A 599 5.70 4.92 -28.63
CA ASN A 599 4.64 5.03 -27.63
C ASN A 599 3.24 4.87 -28.26
N THR A 600 2.57 3.74 -28.01
CA THR A 600 1.25 3.46 -28.60
C THR A 600 0.21 4.51 -28.17
N ALA A 601 0.22 4.88 -26.90
CA ALA A 601 -0.75 5.84 -26.33
C ALA A 601 -0.65 7.27 -26.89
N VAL A 602 0.42 7.64 -27.62
CA VAL A 602 0.58 9.00 -28.18
C VAL A 602 0.17 9.10 -29.65
N ARG A 603 -0.19 7.99 -30.30
CA ARG A 603 -0.52 7.94 -31.74
C ARG A 603 -1.66 8.89 -32.14
N ALA A 604 -2.61 9.11 -31.24
CA ALA A 604 -3.76 9.99 -31.42
C ALA A 604 -3.74 11.23 -30.49
N ALA A 605 -2.56 11.62 -30.02
CA ALA A 605 -2.35 12.80 -29.19
C ALA A 605 -1.82 13.99 -30.00
N VAL A 606 -2.08 15.21 -29.54
CA VAL A 606 -1.30 16.38 -29.94
C VAL A 606 0.09 16.25 -29.32
N ILE A 607 1.15 16.29 -30.14
CA ILE A 607 2.52 16.15 -29.63
C ILE A 607 3.09 17.54 -29.34
N LEU A 608 3.43 17.79 -28.07
CA LEU A 608 3.98 19.08 -27.66
C LEU A 608 5.51 19.05 -27.72
N SER A 609 6.10 20.08 -28.31
CA SER A 609 7.51 20.39 -28.13
C SER A 609 7.78 20.95 -26.74
N ASN A 610 9.05 21.04 -26.33
CA ASN A 610 9.43 21.70 -25.07
C ASN A 610 8.98 23.19 -24.99
N SER A 611 8.71 23.81 -26.15
CA SER A 611 8.16 25.16 -26.23
C SER A 611 6.64 25.24 -26.02
N GLY A 612 5.94 24.10 -26.13
CA GLY A 612 4.48 23.96 -26.03
C GLY A 612 3.69 24.65 -27.15
N GLN A 613 4.32 25.00 -28.27
CA GLN A 613 3.71 25.80 -29.36
C GLN A 613 2.38 25.25 -29.87
N GLU A 614 2.24 23.95 -29.80
CA GLU A 614 1.15 23.15 -30.34
C GLU A 614 -0.09 23.12 -29.40
N ILE A 615 -0.05 23.79 -28.23
CA ILE A 615 -1.19 23.85 -27.30
C ILE A 615 -2.46 24.40 -27.95
N GLY A 616 -2.33 25.29 -28.94
CA GLY A 616 -3.49 25.79 -29.69
C GLY A 616 -4.28 24.68 -30.39
N GLU A 617 -3.62 23.61 -30.85
CA GLU A 617 -4.26 22.46 -31.48
C GLU A 617 -5.13 21.69 -30.49
N LEU A 618 -4.63 21.48 -29.26
CA LEU A 618 -5.40 20.86 -28.19
C LEU A 618 -6.63 21.71 -27.83
N LEU A 619 -6.45 23.03 -27.69
CA LEU A 619 -7.56 23.93 -27.34
C LEU A 619 -8.61 23.98 -28.45
N GLY A 620 -8.19 23.98 -29.72
CA GLY A 620 -9.09 23.88 -30.86
C GLY A 620 -9.94 22.61 -30.82
N ALA A 621 -9.30 21.47 -30.55
CA ALA A 621 -9.98 20.17 -30.42
C ALA A 621 -10.97 20.10 -29.24
N ILE A 622 -10.71 20.82 -28.15
CA ILE A 622 -11.62 20.91 -27.00
C ILE A 622 -12.82 21.82 -27.30
N SER A 623 -12.58 22.96 -27.96
CA SER A 623 -13.63 23.96 -28.22
C SER A 623 -14.59 23.55 -29.33
N ASP A 624 -14.13 22.82 -30.35
CA ASP A 624 -14.95 22.35 -31.46
C ASP A 624 -14.59 20.91 -31.84
N ALA A 625 -15.41 19.96 -31.39
CA ALA A 625 -15.22 18.54 -31.68
C ALA A 625 -15.33 18.20 -33.17
N ALA A 626 -16.03 19.01 -33.98
CA ALA A 626 -16.11 18.79 -35.43
C ALA A 626 -14.81 19.20 -36.14
N ALA A 627 -14.03 20.09 -35.54
CA ALA A 627 -12.74 20.56 -36.05
C ALA A 627 -11.55 19.73 -35.54
N ASP A 628 -11.79 18.68 -34.74
CA ASP A 628 -10.74 17.85 -34.15
C ASP A 628 -10.26 16.73 -35.11
N PRO A 629 -9.08 16.88 -35.74
CA PRO A 629 -8.59 15.91 -36.71
C PRO A 629 -8.16 14.58 -36.07
N LEU A 630 -8.00 14.53 -34.74
CA LEU A 630 -7.55 13.35 -34.01
C LEU A 630 -8.73 12.58 -33.39
N ALA A 631 -9.97 13.08 -33.49
CA ALA A 631 -11.13 12.43 -32.88
C ALA A 631 -11.32 10.98 -33.32
N ASP A 632 -11.21 10.71 -34.62
CA ASP A 632 -11.37 9.37 -35.20
C ASP A 632 -10.22 8.45 -34.76
N GLY A 633 -8.98 8.94 -34.85
CA GLY A 633 -7.80 8.23 -34.38
C GLY A 633 -7.86 7.91 -32.88
N ARG A 634 -8.44 8.80 -32.05
CA ARG A 634 -8.64 8.54 -30.62
C ARG A 634 -9.69 7.45 -30.37
N ARG A 635 -10.78 7.42 -31.15
CA ARG A 635 -11.79 6.34 -31.06
C ARG A 635 -11.20 4.99 -31.44
N GLU A 636 -10.42 4.95 -32.54
CA GLU A 636 -9.70 3.73 -32.96
C GLU A 636 -8.67 3.28 -31.92
N LEU A 637 -7.87 4.21 -31.40
CA LEU A 637 -6.86 3.92 -30.39
C LEU A 637 -7.48 3.44 -29.08
N LYS A 638 -8.58 4.07 -28.62
CA LYS A 638 -9.35 3.62 -27.46
C LYS A 638 -9.83 2.19 -27.66
N LYS A 639 -10.47 1.89 -28.80
CA LYS A 639 -10.95 0.54 -29.12
C LYS A 639 -9.82 -0.49 -29.17
N TYR A 640 -8.68 -0.11 -29.75
CA TYR A 640 -7.50 -0.99 -29.85
C TYR A 640 -6.89 -1.29 -28.47
N LEU A 641 -6.80 -0.31 -27.59
CA LEU A 641 -6.18 -0.45 -26.27
C LEU A 641 -7.11 -1.06 -25.21
N LEU A 642 -8.40 -0.70 -25.23
CA LEU A 642 -9.35 -0.94 -24.14
C LEU A 642 -10.59 -1.74 -24.55
N GLY A 643 -10.69 -2.14 -25.82
CA GLY A 643 -11.88 -2.83 -26.34
C GLY A 643 -13.05 -1.88 -26.65
N PRO A 644 -14.22 -2.43 -27.02
CA PRO A 644 -15.40 -1.63 -27.33
C PRO A 644 -15.98 -0.95 -26.08
N ASP A 645 -16.72 0.14 -26.30
CA ASP A 645 -17.49 0.82 -25.24
C ASP A 645 -18.71 0.01 -24.79
N GLU A 646 -19.33 -0.69 -25.72
CA GLU A 646 -20.51 -1.52 -25.51
C GLU A 646 -20.29 -2.94 -26.07
N PRO A 647 -20.54 -4.01 -25.30
CA PRO A 647 -20.88 -3.98 -23.85
C PRO A 647 -19.74 -3.40 -23.02
N THR A 648 -20.05 -2.85 -21.85
CA THR A 648 -19.07 -2.23 -20.94
C THR A 648 -17.95 -3.22 -20.55
N SER A 649 -16.79 -2.70 -20.13
CA SER A 649 -15.70 -3.57 -19.66
C SER A 649 -16.10 -4.48 -18.51
N MET A 650 -17.03 -4.05 -17.64
CA MET A 650 -17.51 -4.90 -16.54
C MET A 650 -18.41 -6.03 -17.04
N GLU A 651 -19.28 -5.75 -18.02
CA GLU A 651 -20.10 -6.79 -18.67
C GLU A 651 -19.25 -7.77 -19.48
N GLN A 652 -18.21 -7.30 -20.18
CA GLN A 652 -17.24 -8.15 -20.86
C GLN A 652 -16.51 -9.05 -19.85
N PHE A 653 -16.06 -8.49 -18.73
CA PHE A 653 -15.41 -9.22 -17.65
C PHE A 653 -16.33 -10.30 -17.05
N ASN A 654 -17.59 -9.97 -16.72
CA ASN A 654 -18.57 -10.93 -16.21
C ASN A 654 -18.90 -12.01 -17.25
N THR A 655 -19.00 -11.65 -18.53
CA THR A 655 -19.21 -12.61 -19.61
C THR A 655 -18.06 -13.61 -19.70
N ALA A 656 -16.80 -13.15 -19.58
CA ALA A 656 -15.63 -14.01 -19.58
C ALA A 656 -15.58 -14.91 -18.33
N VAL A 657 -15.93 -14.39 -17.14
CA VAL A 657 -16.09 -15.18 -15.92
C VAL A 657 -17.14 -16.27 -16.10
N ALA A 658 -18.31 -15.95 -16.66
CA ALA A 658 -19.40 -16.90 -16.90
C ALA A 658 -19.01 -17.99 -17.90
N ALA A 659 -18.31 -17.62 -18.99
CA ALA A 659 -17.82 -18.57 -19.98
C ALA A 659 -16.81 -19.57 -19.37
N LEU A 660 -15.85 -19.09 -18.58
CA LEU A 660 -14.91 -19.97 -17.86
C LEU A 660 -15.60 -20.84 -16.81
N THR A 661 -16.61 -20.29 -16.14
CA THR A 661 -17.42 -21.03 -15.17
C THR A 661 -18.10 -22.23 -15.85
N ALA A 662 -18.73 -22.02 -17.01
CA ALA A 662 -19.33 -23.08 -17.79
C ALA A 662 -18.30 -24.13 -18.26
N LYS A 663 -17.11 -23.69 -18.72
CA LYS A 663 -16.00 -24.60 -19.09
C LYS A 663 -15.54 -25.45 -17.89
N ALA A 664 -15.43 -24.86 -16.70
CA ALA A 664 -15.04 -25.55 -15.48
C ALA A 664 -16.09 -26.59 -15.07
N ASP A 665 -17.38 -26.23 -15.09
CA ASP A 665 -18.47 -27.15 -14.76
C ASP A 665 -18.56 -28.32 -15.74
N ALA A 666 -18.48 -28.05 -17.05
CA ALA A 666 -18.49 -29.09 -18.08
C ALA A 666 -17.35 -30.10 -17.89
N ARG A 667 -16.13 -29.61 -17.61
CA ARG A 667 -14.98 -30.46 -17.26
C ARG A 667 -15.28 -31.31 -16.02
N ASN A 668 -15.76 -30.69 -14.95
CA ASN A 668 -15.98 -31.37 -13.66
C ASN A 668 -17.05 -32.46 -13.78
N GLN A 669 -18.13 -32.20 -14.53
CA GLN A 669 -19.16 -33.18 -14.82
C GLN A 669 -18.60 -34.36 -15.65
N GLY A 670 -17.81 -34.08 -16.69
CA GLY A 670 -17.20 -35.12 -17.52
C GLY A 670 -16.27 -36.04 -16.70
N VAL A 671 -15.44 -35.47 -15.83
CA VAL A 671 -14.56 -36.26 -14.95
C VAL A 671 -15.36 -37.11 -13.96
N ALA A 672 -16.44 -36.57 -13.40
CA ALA A 672 -17.31 -37.30 -12.48
C ALA A 672 -18.02 -38.48 -13.16
N GLN A 673 -18.44 -38.32 -14.42
CA GLN A 673 -19.03 -39.41 -15.22
C GLN A 673 -18.01 -40.53 -15.47
N VAL A 674 -16.81 -40.19 -15.94
CA VAL A 674 -15.73 -41.18 -16.17
C VAL A 674 -15.34 -41.91 -14.89
N SER A 675 -15.35 -41.22 -13.74
CA SER A 675 -15.01 -41.82 -12.45
C SER A 675 -16.13 -42.69 -11.85
N ALA A 676 -17.36 -42.56 -12.37
CA ALA A 676 -18.53 -43.34 -11.93
C ALA A 676 -18.77 -44.61 -12.77
N GLU A 677 -18.15 -44.73 -13.93
CA GLU A 677 -18.15 -45.96 -14.73
C GLU A 677 -17.25 -47.01 -14.06
N PRO A 678 -17.74 -48.23 -13.77
CA PRO A 678 -16.90 -49.28 -13.19
C PRO A 678 -15.78 -49.64 -14.18
N GLU A 679 -14.53 -49.69 -13.69
CA GLU A 679 -13.36 -50.18 -14.43
C GLU A 679 -13.67 -51.53 -15.09
N ALA A 680 -14.03 -51.52 -16.37
CA ALA A 680 -13.97 -52.71 -17.19
C ALA A 680 -12.49 -52.95 -17.48
N ALA A 681 -11.81 -53.67 -16.57
CA ALA A 681 -10.45 -54.12 -16.80
C ALA A 681 -10.41 -54.87 -18.14
N PRO A 682 -9.57 -54.48 -19.11
CA PRO A 682 -9.36 -55.28 -20.30
C PRO A 682 -8.69 -56.58 -19.86
N GLY A 683 -9.42 -57.68 -19.95
CA GLY A 683 -8.88 -59.01 -19.71
C GLY A 683 -7.67 -59.24 -20.62
N LEU A 684 -6.48 -59.30 -20.03
CA LEU A 684 -5.33 -59.90 -20.69
C LEU A 684 -5.64 -61.40 -20.82
N ASN A 685 -6.05 -61.80 -22.03
CA ASN A 685 -6.21 -63.20 -22.40
C ASN A 685 -4.84 -63.88 -22.39
N ASP A 686 -4.56 -64.64 -21.33
CA ASP A 686 -3.35 -65.42 -21.12
C ASP A 686 -3.38 -66.75 -21.93
N SER A 687 -3.80 -66.69 -23.21
CA SER A 687 -4.07 -67.91 -24.01
C SER A 687 -3.39 -67.99 -25.37
N ASP A 688 -2.31 -67.23 -25.63
CA ASP A 688 -1.56 -67.31 -26.89
C ASP A 688 -0.03 -67.43 -26.70
N VAL A 689 0.44 -68.26 -25.76
CA VAL A 689 1.83 -68.75 -25.79
C VAL A 689 1.91 -70.22 -25.37
N THR A 690 1.35 -71.11 -26.20
CA THR A 690 1.81 -72.51 -26.25
C THR A 690 1.98 -72.93 -27.71
N GLY A 691 3.24 -73.11 -28.12
CA GLY A 691 3.59 -73.68 -29.41
C GLY A 691 4.75 -72.93 -30.08
N VAL A 692 5.97 -73.39 -29.86
CA VAL A 692 6.75 -74.19 -30.83
C VAL A 692 8.17 -74.41 -30.29
N ASP A 693 8.42 -75.68 -30.00
CA ASP A 693 9.63 -76.49 -30.13
C ASP A 693 11.06 -75.94 -29.92
N THR A 694 11.69 -76.63 -28.97
CA THR A 694 13.07 -77.11 -28.97
C THR A 694 13.63 -77.55 -30.33
N ALA A 695 14.83 -77.08 -30.70
CA ALA A 695 15.92 -77.93 -31.24
C ALA A 695 17.20 -77.12 -31.59
N VAL A 696 18.32 -77.51 -30.96
CA VAL A 696 19.71 -77.58 -31.48
C VAL A 696 20.36 -76.22 -31.85
N GLY A 697 21.45 -75.75 -31.25
CA GLY A 697 22.69 -76.41 -30.83
C GLY A 697 23.85 -75.75 -31.59
N GLY A 698 24.87 -75.22 -30.87
CA GLY A 698 26.07 -74.61 -31.46
C GLY A 698 26.49 -73.32 -30.80
#